data_AF-A0A4Q6APE5-F1
#
_entry.id   AF-A0A4Q6APE5-F1
#
_cell.length_a   1.000
_cell.length_b   1.000
_cell.length_c   1.000
_cell.angle_alpha   90.00
_cell.angle_beta   90.00
_cell.angle_gamma   90.00
#
_symmetry.space_group_name_H-M   'P 1'
#
loop_
_entity.id
_entity.type
_entity.pdbx_description
1 polymer ?
#
loop_
_entity_poly.entity_id
_entity_poly.type
_entity_poly.pdbx_seq_one_letter_code
_entity_poly.pdbx_strand_id
1 'polypeptide(L)'
;MISISPSPRFQPWGKGNAMRGHAFTAGYDAFQLSSFNNYLRSINQDTLTQGLFNSYDSCDFDPGAYYLLPQPQPLPSFMECNAAGSDCLDCGTMISLIQQFKDTIPSPYNAGPVTTMTLDQAAIRHNELLAKFLNYRTGFNYTWQQYLDSAAQAGCNLAGFNGSSPATLNVYIRESSLPPSYQAKDTINFLPGFIAAPNDIFEAYLNSDTTGMMNRTVICRSDKYVTDTSGFAISEGPCARVYNMAVGMAQQLFLQRYESKLADFEQAYKAKCLAAQEGFSVSYEKREYHYTLYYYDMAGNLVKTVPPKGVRPRFNKSFTDSVRIARDAGIHLRRPHELVTQYAYNSLNQVTAQVSPDGGRSLFWYDKLGRLAVSQNAQQREESKFSYTKYDELGRITEVGQKSTTEEITQTISQYPLALTFWLTENGDREDLTITQYDRYFGYPSATPTLRGHIEQQNLRNRVSYTLVQKNANDGAEFYTGTFYTYDIHGNVDTLLQYYKNVTAMSANKYRLIAYDYDLISGKVNGVDYQPDYHNGVSWQVNPDKFFHRYQYDAENRLVTVETSRDKLVWERDASYLYYKHGPLARTELGQLQVQGLDYAYALQGWLKGVNSVTPNSDKDLGGDGASGTVVARDAFGFGLHYYDDKATEVDYRPVNSSKPVAFPRPSATTGIRSMYNGNIAAMSATIVNSFDRTAGVLHWDPLFYRYKYDQLNRLKAMKAYKGLSSNNQWIPNPLKDYEEDIAYDPNGNILTYSRAGAPERGTPMSMDLLTYNYKANSNQLEWVDDAIPNGNYTEDIDDQAAGNYTYDKIGNMKTDVKEGITNIKWTVYGKIAEITRSGSTISYTYDAAGNRITKTVGNLTTVYVRDASGNVMSVYEKLGVLPLKQTELHFPAGS
;
A
#
# COMPACT_ATOMS: atom_id res chain seq x y z
N MET A 1 30.66 19.84 -21.39
CA MET A 1 30.73 20.80 -20.26
C MET A 1 30.55 19.97 -18.99
N ILE A 2 31.45 19.87 -18.02
CA ILE A 2 32.68 20.59 -17.69
C ILE A 2 33.77 19.54 -17.41
N SER A 3 34.92 19.73 -18.02
CA SER A 3 36.17 19.00 -17.76
C SER A 3 36.99 19.76 -16.72
N ILE A 4 37.66 19.05 -15.82
CA ILE A 4 38.85 19.58 -15.15
C ILE A 4 39.95 18.54 -15.31
N SER A 5 40.96 18.90 -16.09
CA SER A 5 42.25 18.21 -16.19
C SER A 5 43.31 18.98 -15.37
N PRO A 6 44.49 18.39 -15.14
CA PRO A 6 45.22 18.45 -13.87
C PRO A 6 46.36 19.48 -13.84
N SER A 7 46.94 19.68 -12.66
CA SER A 7 48.23 20.37 -12.49
C SER A 7 49.16 19.53 -11.58
N PRO A 8 50.47 19.81 -11.51
CA PRO A 8 51.47 18.98 -12.20
C PRO A 8 52.45 18.29 -11.25
N ARG A 9 53.18 17.32 -11.83
CA ARG A 9 54.35 16.65 -11.27
C ARG A 9 55.41 17.64 -10.78
N PHE A 10 55.99 17.36 -9.61
CA PHE A 10 57.42 17.55 -9.36
C PHE A 10 57.96 16.43 -8.46
N GLN A 11 58.82 15.59 -9.04
CA GLN A 11 59.90 14.83 -8.43
C GLN A 11 61.17 15.20 -9.23
N PRO A 12 62.40 14.89 -8.80
CA PRO A 12 62.91 14.61 -7.45
C PRO A 12 64.25 15.35 -7.19
N TRP A 13 64.67 15.55 -5.94
CA TRP A 13 66.11 15.68 -5.64
C TRP A 13 66.45 14.81 -4.43
N GLY A 14 67.05 13.66 -4.73
CA GLY A 14 67.88 12.94 -3.78
C GLY A 14 69.34 13.32 -4.01
N LYS A 15 70.07 13.55 -2.92
CA LYS A 15 71.36 12.90 -2.57
C LYS A 15 71.98 13.64 -1.39
N GLY A 16 72.17 12.92 -0.29
CA GLY A 16 73.05 13.33 0.81
C GLY A 16 74.52 13.20 0.40
N ASN A 17 75.39 14.02 0.95
CA ASN A 17 76.05 13.73 2.22
C ASN A 17 77.02 14.86 2.61
N ALA A 18 76.96 15.22 3.88
CA ALA A 18 78.02 15.67 4.78
C ALA A 18 79.15 16.57 4.24
N MET A 19 79.22 17.81 4.74
CA MET A 19 80.49 18.39 5.19
C MET A 19 80.29 19.18 6.49
N ARG A 20 81.17 18.90 7.45
CA ARG A 20 81.36 19.61 8.71
C ARG A 20 82.05 20.96 8.47
N GLY A 21 81.76 21.94 9.32
CA GLY A 21 82.78 22.81 9.91
C GLY A 21 83.05 24.18 9.26
N HIS A 22 82.58 25.22 9.97
CA HIS A 22 83.15 26.57 10.16
C HIS A 22 83.67 27.40 8.95
N ALA A 23 82.97 28.52 8.70
CA ALA A 23 83.55 29.85 8.42
C ALA A 23 82.46 30.90 8.74
N PHE A 24 82.57 31.63 9.85
CA PHE A 24 83.11 32.99 9.96
C PHE A 24 82.45 34.03 9.01
N THR A 25 81.69 34.94 9.65
CA THR A 25 81.46 36.34 9.29
C THR A 25 81.61 36.73 7.81
N ALA A 26 80.49 36.71 7.09
CA ALA A 26 80.25 37.58 5.95
C ALA A 26 78.89 38.24 6.16
N GLY A 27 78.82 39.55 5.90
CA GLY A 27 77.70 40.41 6.24
C GLY A 27 76.34 39.93 5.73
N TYR A 28 75.32 40.38 6.47
CA TYR A 28 73.89 40.24 6.21
C TYR A 28 73.50 40.49 4.74
N ASP A 29 72.74 39.55 4.18
CA ASP A 29 71.93 39.76 2.97
C ASP A 29 70.44 39.74 3.35
N ALA A 30 69.80 40.92 3.25
CA ALA A 30 68.38 41.10 3.53
C ALA A 30 67.47 40.23 2.67
N PHE A 31 67.93 39.77 1.50
CA PHE A 31 67.11 39.05 0.53
C PHE A 31 66.89 37.58 0.92
N GLN A 32 67.87 36.92 1.53
CA GLN A 32 67.80 35.50 1.88
C GLN A 32 66.94 35.19 3.11
N LEU A 33 66.71 36.18 3.98
CA LEU A 33 65.82 36.07 5.14
C LEU A 33 64.45 36.72 4.89
N SER A 34 64.10 37.04 3.64
CA SER A 34 62.82 37.67 3.30
C SER A 34 61.61 36.85 3.77
N SER A 35 61.65 35.52 3.61
CA SER A 35 60.62 34.62 4.15
C SER A 35 60.60 34.57 5.68
N PHE A 36 61.77 34.66 6.33
CA PHE A 36 61.91 34.61 7.79
C PHE A 36 61.46 35.92 8.46
N ASN A 37 61.85 37.08 7.93
CA ASN A 37 61.34 38.38 8.36
C ASN A 37 59.84 38.52 8.07
N ASN A 38 59.32 37.93 6.99
CA ASN A 38 57.88 37.88 6.74
C ASN A 38 57.14 37.00 7.76
N TYR A 39 57.73 35.87 8.16
CA TYR A 39 57.17 35.03 9.22
C TYR A 39 57.19 35.75 10.58
N LEU A 40 58.32 36.34 10.99
CA LEU A 40 58.43 37.11 12.24
C LEU A 40 57.45 38.31 12.29
N ARG A 41 57.24 39.01 11.17
CA ARG A 41 56.23 40.06 11.06
C ARG A 41 54.81 39.52 11.20
N SER A 42 54.51 38.37 10.61
CA SER A 42 53.16 37.80 10.60
C SER A 42 52.70 37.27 11.96
N ILE A 43 53.60 36.72 12.75
CA ILE A 43 53.27 36.09 14.04
C ILE A 43 53.53 37.02 15.22
N ASN A 44 54.66 37.75 15.22
CA ASN A 44 55.13 38.53 16.37
C ASN A 44 55.25 40.04 16.09
N GLN A 45 54.89 40.49 14.88
CA GLN A 45 55.05 41.88 14.41
C GLN A 45 56.48 42.43 14.46
N ASP A 46 57.51 41.58 14.36
CA ASP A 46 58.91 41.97 14.55
C ASP A 46 59.78 41.79 13.29
N THR A 47 60.92 42.47 13.20
CA THR A 47 61.89 42.32 12.07
C THR A 47 63.33 42.33 12.58
N LEU A 48 64.13 41.34 12.15
CA LEU A 48 65.55 41.32 12.51
C LEU A 48 66.31 42.41 11.73
N THR A 49 66.82 43.42 12.43
CA THR A 49 67.62 44.51 11.87
C THR A 49 69.12 44.26 12.09
N GLN A 50 69.98 44.90 11.27
CA GLN A 50 71.44 44.79 11.43
C GLN A 50 71.91 45.24 12.82
N GLY A 51 71.26 46.26 13.40
CA GLY A 51 71.55 46.73 14.75
C GLY A 51 71.29 45.66 15.81
N LEU A 52 70.17 44.93 15.69
CA LEU A 52 69.79 43.85 16.60
C LEU A 52 70.74 42.64 16.51
N PHE A 53 71.19 42.30 15.29
CA PHE A 53 72.18 41.26 15.06
C PHE A 53 73.55 41.62 15.66
N ASN A 54 73.95 42.89 15.60
CA ASN A 54 75.23 43.34 16.16
C ASN A 54 75.21 43.41 17.70
N SER A 55 74.08 43.76 18.32
CA SER A 55 73.91 43.69 19.79
C SER A 55 73.88 42.26 20.35
N TYR A 56 73.73 41.26 19.48
CA TYR A 56 73.70 39.83 19.82
C TYR A 56 75.10 39.31 20.24
N ASP A 57 76.18 39.97 19.81
CA ASP A 57 77.57 39.55 20.07
C ASP A 57 78.08 40.00 21.45
N SER A 58 77.29 40.78 22.22
CA SER A 58 77.74 41.52 23.41
C SER A 58 77.04 41.18 24.74
N CYS A 59 76.35 40.04 24.85
CA CYS A 59 75.65 39.66 26.09
C CYS A 59 76.60 39.09 27.17
N ASP A 60 77.23 39.96 27.96
CA ASP A 60 77.83 39.63 29.27
C ASP A 60 77.37 40.65 30.34
N PHE A 61 76.71 40.13 31.38
CA PHE A 61 76.37 40.65 32.73
C PHE A 61 75.87 42.11 33.03
N ASP A 62 74.69 42.16 33.68
CA ASP A 62 74.38 42.78 35.00
C ASP A 62 73.97 44.28 35.14
N PRO A 63 73.44 44.72 36.31
CA PRO A 63 72.04 44.57 36.75
C PRO A 63 71.41 45.90 37.22
N GLY A 64 70.08 45.91 37.32
CA GLY A 64 69.41 46.69 38.36
C GLY A 64 68.65 47.92 37.88
N ALA A 65 67.34 47.73 37.69
CA ALA A 65 66.33 48.69 38.10
C ALA A 65 65.01 47.94 38.36
N TYR A 66 64.57 47.92 39.62
CA TYR A 66 63.26 47.41 40.05
C TYR A 66 62.36 48.56 40.52
N TYR A 67 61.04 48.41 40.34
CA TYR A 67 60.00 49.24 40.95
C TYR A 67 58.97 48.33 41.66
N LEU A 68 58.52 48.70 42.86
CA LEU A 68 57.53 47.97 43.68
C LEU A 68 56.19 48.74 43.81
N LEU A 69 55.08 47.99 43.90
CA LEU A 69 53.68 48.45 44.00
C LEU A 69 53.06 48.21 45.41
N PRO A 70 51.92 48.86 45.77
CA PRO A 70 51.66 49.42 47.10
C PRO A 70 50.92 48.58 48.15
N GLN A 71 50.49 47.34 47.87
CA GLN A 71 49.98 46.39 48.88
C GLN A 71 50.20 44.95 48.40
N PRO A 72 50.56 43.99 49.29
CA PRO A 72 50.84 42.61 48.91
C PRO A 72 49.58 41.89 48.40
N GLN A 73 49.67 41.24 47.24
CA GLN A 73 48.67 40.27 46.80
C GLN A 73 48.98 38.93 47.49
N PRO A 74 48.02 38.25 48.16
CA PRO A 74 48.27 36.95 48.76
C PRO A 74 48.58 35.93 47.67
N LEU A 75 49.71 35.23 47.83
CA LEU A 75 50.19 34.24 46.86
C LEU A 75 49.28 33.00 46.86
N PRO A 76 49.01 32.41 45.69
CA PRO A 76 48.48 31.05 45.61
C PRO A 76 49.40 30.08 46.34
N SER A 77 48.83 29.13 47.08
CA SER A 77 49.53 28.24 48.03
C SER A 77 50.71 27.46 47.43
N PHE A 78 50.73 27.25 46.10
CA PHE A 78 51.85 26.60 45.41
C PHE A 78 53.09 27.49 45.22
N MET A 79 53.00 28.78 45.53
CA MET A 79 54.13 29.74 45.54
C MET A 79 54.55 30.16 46.97
N GLU A 80 53.93 29.58 48.01
CA GLU A 80 54.41 29.74 49.38
C GLU A 80 55.66 28.86 49.57
N CYS A 81 56.80 29.47 49.90
CA CYS A 81 57.98 28.70 50.28
C CYS A 81 57.62 27.83 51.49
N ASN A 82 57.81 26.52 51.34
CA ASN A 82 57.40 25.45 52.25
C ASN A 82 56.00 24.86 52.04
N ALA A 83 55.43 24.92 50.83
CA ALA A 83 54.39 24.00 50.37
C ALA A 83 54.95 22.56 50.21
N ALA A 84 55.39 21.97 51.31
CA ALA A 84 55.73 20.57 51.42
C ALA A 84 54.43 19.80 51.69
N GLY A 85 53.72 19.44 50.62
CA GLY A 85 52.51 18.65 50.72
C GLY A 85 52.12 18.07 49.38
N SER A 86 52.08 16.74 49.29
CA SER A 86 51.46 16.01 48.18
C SER A 86 49.95 16.31 48.16
N ASP A 87 49.55 17.41 47.52
CA ASP A 87 48.15 17.82 47.44
C ASP A 87 47.40 16.91 46.48
N CYS A 88 46.92 15.79 47.01
CA CYS A 88 45.95 14.96 46.33
C CYS A 88 44.54 15.34 46.78
N LEU A 89 43.60 15.38 45.84
CA LEU A 89 42.19 15.57 46.17
C LEU A 89 41.68 14.28 46.80
N ASP A 90 41.04 14.39 47.97
CA ASP A 90 40.22 13.33 48.53
C ASP A 90 38.76 13.46 48.08
N CYS A 91 37.95 12.43 48.35
CA CYS A 91 36.55 12.42 47.97
C CYS A 91 35.76 13.60 48.57
N GLY A 92 36.07 14.02 49.80
CA GLY A 92 35.38 15.15 50.46
C GLY A 92 35.67 16.51 49.80
N THR A 93 36.92 16.74 49.42
CA THR A 93 37.36 17.96 48.72
C THR A 93 36.78 18.03 47.31
N MET A 94 36.74 16.90 46.60
CA MET A 94 36.12 16.82 45.27
C MET A 94 34.63 17.18 45.31
N ILE A 95 33.88 16.66 46.30
CA ILE A 95 32.46 16.96 46.51
C ILE A 95 32.24 18.46 46.75
N SER A 96 33.10 19.09 47.57
CA SER A 96 33.00 20.52 47.90
C SER A 96 33.27 21.42 46.69
N LEU A 97 34.25 21.06 45.84
CA LEU A 97 34.55 21.79 44.61
C LEU A 97 33.44 21.68 43.57
N ILE A 98 32.81 20.50 43.44
CA ILE A 98 31.65 20.31 42.56
C ILE A 98 30.45 21.14 43.04
N GLN A 99 30.22 21.23 44.34
CA GLN A 99 29.18 22.11 44.88
C GLN A 99 29.47 23.57 44.54
N GLN A 100 30.72 24.02 44.69
CA GLN A 100 31.09 25.38 44.35
C GLN A 100 30.97 25.68 42.84
N PHE A 101 31.22 24.69 41.97
CA PHE A 101 30.93 24.82 40.54
C PHE A 101 29.44 25.06 40.28
N LYS A 102 28.56 24.30 40.96
CA LYS A 102 27.11 24.45 40.86
C LYS A 102 26.62 25.81 41.33
N ASP A 103 27.25 26.36 42.37
CA ASP A 103 26.89 27.68 42.92
C ASP A 103 27.47 28.85 42.11
N THR A 104 28.64 28.66 41.47
CA THR A 104 29.33 29.73 40.72
C THR A 104 28.83 29.86 39.28
N ILE A 105 28.47 28.74 38.65
CA ILE A 105 28.03 28.73 37.25
C ILE A 105 26.50 28.70 37.21
N PRO A 106 25.83 29.58 36.45
CA PRO A 106 24.38 29.60 36.36
C PRO A 106 23.82 28.44 35.52
N SER A 107 22.61 28.00 35.85
CA SER A 107 21.82 27.05 35.06
C SER A 107 21.54 27.61 33.65
N PRO A 108 21.54 26.79 32.58
CA PRO A 108 21.65 25.32 32.56
C PRO A 108 23.09 24.77 32.50
N TYR A 109 24.12 25.61 32.56
CA TYR A 109 25.51 25.17 32.28
C TYR A 109 26.19 24.41 33.42
N ASN A 110 25.64 24.47 34.63
CA ASN A 110 26.17 23.88 35.86
C ASN A 110 25.71 22.43 36.13
N ALA A 111 25.20 21.74 35.10
CA ALA A 111 24.62 20.41 35.24
C ALA A 111 25.65 19.28 35.52
N GLY A 112 26.95 19.53 35.35
CA GLY A 112 28.00 18.55 35.63
C GLY A 112 28.16 18.22 37.12
N PRO A 113 28.62 16.99 37.47
CA PRO A 113 28.89 15.87 36.57
C PRO A 113 27.61 15.11 36.18
N VAL A 114 27.48 14.76 34.90
CA VAL A 114 26.41 13.91 34.35
C VAL A 114 26.96 12.50 34.11
N THR A 115 26.31 11.47 34.69
CA THR A 115 26.82 10.08 34.74
C THR A 115 25.83 9.04 34.19
N THR A 116 24.96 9.42 33.26
CA THR A 116 24.00 8.50 32.62
C THR A 116 24.70 7.47 31.73
N MET A 117 24.10 6.29 31.53
CA MET A 117 24.68 5.20 30.70
C MET A 117 24.90 5.58 29.23
N THR A 118 24.25 6.65 28.76
CA THR A 118 24.47 7.27 27.45
C THR A 118 24.59 8.77 27.65
N LEU A 119 25.71 9.36 27.21
CA LEU A 119 25.98 10.81 27.27
C LEU A 119 25.67 11.43 25.91
N ASP A 120 24.77 12.40 25.87
CA ASP A 120 24.56 13.21 24.67
C ASP A 120 25.61 14.34 24.58
N GLN A 121 25.61 15.08 23.45
CA GLN A 121 26.56 16.17 23.23
C GLN A 121 26.46 17.30 24.28
N ALA A 122 25.29 17.52 24.88
CA ALA A 122 25.12 18.53 25.92
C ALA A 122 25.77 18.06 27.23
N ALA A 123 25.54 16.80 27.64
CA ALA A 123 26.14 16.18 28.80
C ALA A 123 27.67 16.16 28.72
N ILE A 124 28.24 15.89 27.54
CA ILE A 124 29.70 15.96 27.31
C ILE A 124 30.22 17.39 27.57
N ARG A 125 29.56 18.42 27.02
CA ARG A 125 29.97 19.83 27.22
C ARG A 125 29.84 20.28 28.68
N HIS A 126 28.82 19.83 29.40
CA HIS A 126 28.68 20.11 30.84
C HIS A 126 29.80 19.48 31.66
N ASN A 127 30.19 18.24 31.34
CA ASN A 127 31.30 17.56 31.99
C ASN A 127 32.65 18.23 31.65
N GLU A 128 32.86 18.65 30.40
CA GLU A 128 34.06 19.41 30.00
C GLU A 128 34.19 20.74 30.73
N LEU A 129 33.08 21.46 30.93
CA LEU A 129 33.08 22.73 31.67
C LEU A 129 33.42 22.51 33.16
N LEU A 130 32.90 21.45 33.78
CA LEU A 130 33.27 21.07 35.15
C LEU A 130 34.77 20.78 35.25
N ALA A 131 35.35 20.02 34.32
CA ALA A 131 36.79 19.73 34.35
C ALA A 131 37.65 20.99 34.23
N LYS A 132 37.27 21.95 33.38
CA LYS A 132 37.94 23.25 33.28
C LYS A 132 37.88 24.03 34.60
N PHE A 133 36.73 24.04 35.27
CA PHE A 133 36.57 24.68 36.57
C PHE A 133 37.44 24.02 37.65
N LEU A 134 37.45 22.67 37.72
CA LEU A 134 38.26 21.93 38.68
C LEU A 134 39.75 22.20 38.44
N ASN A 135 40.22 22.10 37.18
CA ASN A 135 41.60 22.40 36.80
C ASN A 135 42.00 23.85 37.16
N TYR A 136 41.10 24.82 36.99
CA TYR A 136 41.35 26.21 37.40
C TYR A 136 41.50 26.36 38.93
N ARG A 137 40.69 25.64 39.72
CA ARG A 137 40.68 25.77 41.19
C ARG A 137 41.79 25.00 41.88
N THR A 138 42.22 23.90 41.28
CA THR A 138 43.24 23.00 41.86
C THR A 138 44.61 23.17 41.22
N GLY A 139 44.69 23.84 40.06
CA GLY A 139 45.90 23.94 39.25
C GLY A 139 46.27 22.63 38.55
N PHE A 140 45.33 21.69 38.42
CA PHE A 140 45.51 20.41 37.75
C PHE A 140 45.21 20.50 36.24
N ASN A 141 45.48 19.43 35.49
CA ASN A 141 45.18 19.34 34.06
C ASN A 141 44.66 17.95 33.66
N TYR A 142 43.51 17.56 34.25
CA TYR A 142 42.86 16.29 33.94
C TYR A 142 41.59 16.48 33.10
N THR A 143 41.25 15.48 32.29
CA THR A 143 39.98 15.44 31.56
C THR A 143 38.82 15.11 32.51
N TRP A 144 37.60 15.42 32.10
CA TRP A 144 36.41 15.12 32.90
C TRP A 144 36.25 13.62 33.16
N GLN A 145 36.59 12.78 32.18
CA GLN A 145 36.56 11.32 32.31
C GLN A 145 37.58 10.85 33.36
N GLN A 146 38.78 11.42 33.38
CA GLN A 146 39.80 11.06 34.37
C GLN A 146 39.36 11.39 35.80
N TYR A 147 38.74 12.56 36.02
CA TYR A 147 38.19 12.89 37.34
C TYR A 147 37.08 11.92 37.78
N LEU A 148 36.18 11.54 36.86
CA LEU A 148 35.08 10.63 37.17
C LEU A 148 35.52 9.18 37.35
N ASP A 149 36.44 8.70 36.51
CA ASP A 149 37.00 7.34 36.62
C ASP A 149 37.82 7.21 37.90
N SER A 150 38.61 8.23 38.25
CA SER A 150 39.36 8.26 39.51
C SER A 150 38.43 8.32 40.73
N ALA A 151 37.35 9.11 40.68
CA ALA A 151 36.36 9.15 41.76
C ALA A 151 35.61 7.82 41.90
N ALA A 152 35.26 7.17 40.78
CA ALA A 152 34.66 5.85 40.76
C ALA A 152 35.61 4.78 41.32
N GLN A 153 36.90 4.81 40.94
CA GLN A 153 37.93 3.90 41.46
C GLN A 153 38.21 4.10 42.95
N ALA A 154 38.22 5.36 43.42
CA ALA A 154 38.33 5.68 44.84
C ALA A 154 37.08 5.29 45.63
N GLY A 155 35.95 5.02 44.95
CA GLY A 155 34.66 4.73 45.57
C GLY A 155 34.00 5.97 46.15
N CYS A 156 34.27 7.17 45.61
CA CYS A 156 33.62 8.38 46.09
C CYS A 156 32.13 8.35 45.76
N ASN A 157 31.29 8.52 46.78
CA ASN A 157 29.86 8.71 46.57
C ASN A 157 29.58 10.16 46.12
N LEU A 158 29.69 10.42 44.82
CA LEU A 158 29.31 11.69 44.21
C LEU A 158 27.77 11.86 44.11
N ALA A 159 26.98 10.86 44.53
CA ALA A 159 25.52 10.82 44.40
C ALA A 159 24.76 11.71 45.41
N GLY A 160 25.48 12.47 46.25
CA GLY A 160 24.93 13.52 47.11
C GLY A 160 24.40 14.75 46.35
N PHE A 161 24.54 14.80 45.02
CA PHE A 161 23.96 15.83 44.15
C PHE A 161 22.81 15.31 43.26
N ASN A 162 22.12 14.30 43.82
CA ASN A 162 20.78 13.74 43.61
C ASN A 162 20.53 12.62 42.56
N GLY A 163 20.39 11.40 43.11
CA GLY A 163 19.37 10.39 42.77
C GLY A 163 19.80 9.36 41.72
N SER A 164 20.15 8.11 42.01
CA SER A 164 19.54 7.14 42.93
C SER A 164 20.47 5.93 43.06
N SER A 165 20.66 5.40 44.28
CA SER A 165 21.44 4.18 44.55
C SER A 165 20.57 2.93 44.35
N PRO A 166 21.14 1.79 43.89
CA PRO A 166 20.41 0.54 43.70
C PRO A 166 19.91 -0.05 45.03
N ALA A 167 18.80 -0.78 44.96
CA ALA A 167 18.16 -1.45 46.09
C ALA A 167 19.11 -2.42 46.84
N THR A 168 19.06 -2.36 48.16
CA THR A 168 19.60 -3.33 49.12
C THR A 168 19.12 -4.76 48.81
N LEU A 169 20.06 -5.68 48.53
CA LEU A 169 19.81 -7.12 48.40
C LEU A 169 19.63 -7.77 49.79
N ASN A 170 18.52 -8.50 50.00
CA ASN A 170 18.30 -9.34 51.20
C ASN A 170 18.74 -10.78 50.91
N VAL A 171 19.86 -11.24 51.48
CA VAL A 171 20.36 -12.63 51.32
C VAL A 171 20.89 -13.20 52.64
N TYR A 172 20.61 -14.48 52.94
CA TYR A 172 21.15 -15.20 54.11
C TYR A 172 22.53 -15.82 53.80
N ILE A 173 23.46 -15.71 54.75
CA ILE A 173 24.82 -16.28 54.66
C ILE A 173 24.82 -17.70 55.24
N ARG A 174 25.39 -18.68 54.55
CA ARG A 174 25.86 -19.93 55.17
C ARG A 174 27.37 -19.87 55.36
N GLU A 175 27.83 -19.97 56.60
CA GLU A 175 29.25 -19.99 56.91
C GLU A 175 29.86 -21.37 56.63
N SER A 176 30.71 -21.47 55.60
CA SER A 176 31.94 -22.26 55.66
C SER A 176 32.92 -21.80 54.58
N SER A 177 34.21 -22.00 54.84
CA SER A 177 35.40 -21.38 54.23
C SER A 177 35.44 -21.31 52.68
N LEU A 178 35.40 -20.06 52.19
CA LEU A 178 35.86 -19.49 50.90
C LEU A 178 35.41 -20.19 49.59
N PRO A 179 34.63 -19.52 48.71
CA PRO A 179 33.89 -18.24 48.86
C PRO A 179 32.48 -18.43 49.48
N PRO A 180 31.88 -17.41 50.10
CA PRO A 180 30.50 -17.50 50.59
C PRO A 180 29.50 -17.72 49.45
N SER A 181 28.71 -18.80 49.54
CA SER A 181 27.62 -19.11 48.62
C SER A 181 26.32 -18.41 49.06
N TYR A 182 25.70 -17.67 48.15
CA TYR A 182 24.48 -16.90 48.33
C TYR A 182 23.32 -17.58 47.60
N GLN A 183 22.13 -17.61 48.21
CA GLN A 183 20.94 -18.15 47.57
C GLN A 183 19.95 -17.03 47.23
N ALA A 184 19.59 -16.89 45.95
CA ALA A 184 18.62 -15.90 45.49
C ALA A 184 17.26 -16.14 46.14
N LYS A 185 16.57 -15.10 46.63
CA LYS A 185 15.19 -15.23 47.14
C LYS A 185 14.13 -14.95 46.05
N ASP A 186 14.49 -14.09 45.10
CA ASP A 186 13.71 -13.68 43.94
C ASP A 186 14.60 -13.69 42.69
N THR A 187 14.04 -13.50 41.49
CA THR A 187 14.82 -13.49 40.24
C THR A 187 15.78 -12.29 40.17
N ILE A 188 17.07 -12.54 39.91
CA ILE A 188 18.14 -11.52 39.83
C ILE A 188 18.80 -11.57 38.43
N ASN A 189 18.89 -10.42 37.76
CA ASN A 189 19.56 -10.29 36.46
C ASN A 189 20.98 -9.71 36.63
N PHE A 190 22.00 -10.48 36.29
CA PHE A 190 23.39 -10.07 36.19
C PHE A 190 23.74 -9.69 34.75
N LEU A 191 24.51 -8.62 34.57
CA LEU A 191 25.00 -8.23 33.24
C LEU A 191 26.43 -8.75 32.98
N PRO A 192 26.72 -9.18 31.72
CA PRO A 192 25.82 -9.19 30.59
C PRO A 192 25.20 -10.58 30.37
N GLY A 193 24.04 -10.86 30.99
CA GLY A 193 23.09 -11.86 30.50
C GLY A 193 22.83 -13.10 31.36
N PHE A 194 23.19 -13.12 32.65
CA PHE A 194 22.88 -14.26 33.52
C PHE A 194 21.69 -13.94 34.43
N ILE A 195 20.63 -14.77 34.41
CA ILE A 195 19.45 -14.60 35.26
C ILE A 195 19.45 -15.72 36.29
N ALA A 196 19.54 -15.40 37.58
CA ALA A 196 19.37 -16.37 38.67
C ALA A 196 17.92 -16.33 39.16
N ALA A 197 17.24 -17.47 39.18
CA ALA A 197 15.87 -17.61 39.64
C ALA A 197 15.79 -17.75 41.17
N PRO A 198 14.60 -17.62 41.79
CA PRO A 198 14.42 -17.85 43.22
C PRO A 198 14.95 -19.24 43.63
N ASN A 199 15.80 -19.28 44.64
CA ASN A 199 16.55 -20.42 45.21
C ASN A 199 17.83 -20.85 44.47
N ASP A 200 18.25 -20.18 43.40
CA ASP A 200 19.54 -20.46 42.76
C ASP A 200 20.71 -20.04 43.67
N ILE A 201 21.76 -20.86 43.72
CA ILE A 201 22.93 -20.64 44.58
C ILE A 201 24.09 -20.11 43.72
N PHE A 202 24.66 -18.97 44.11
CA PHE A 202 25.78 -18.32 43.43
C PHE A 202 26.79 -17.75 44.43
N GLU A 203 28.07 -17.71 44.07
CA GLU A 203 29.13 -17.13 44.91
C GLU A 203 29.44 -15.71 44.41
N ALA A 204 29.36 -14.71 45.30
CA ALA A 204 29.58 -13.30 44.93
C ALA A 204 30.40 -12.55 46.00
N TYR A 205 31.41 -11.79 45.56
CA TYR A 205 32.20 -10.95 46.46
C TYR A 205 31.55 -9.56 46.56
N LEU A 206 30.88 -9.26 47.67
CA LEU A 206 30.32 -7.94 47.97
C LEU A 206 31.12 -7.31 49.11
N ASN A 207 31.74 -6.14 48.86
CA ASN A 207 32.39 -5.36 49.89
C ASN A 207 31.67 -4.01 50.05
N SER A 208 31.04 -3.79 51.21
CA SER A 208 30.37 -2.55 51.56
C SER A 208 31.04 -1.93 52.79
N ASP A 209 31.68 -0.77 52.63
CA ASP A 209 32.15 0.06 53.74
C ASP A 209 31.99 1.55 53.39
N THR A 210 30.99 2.20 53.99
CA THR A 210 30.63 3.61 53.75
C THR A 210 31.30 4.58 54.74
N THR A 211 32.15 4.09 55.63
CA THR A 211 32.87 4.94 56.61
C THR A 211 34.31 5.27 56.20
N GLY A 212 34.83 4.62 55.15
CA GLY A 212 36.18 4.87 54.60
C GLY A 212 36.24 5.76 53.36
N MET A 213 35.11 6.24 52.83
CA MET A 213 35.07 6.93 51.52
C MET A 213 35.54 8.40 51.57
N MET A 214 35.39 9.12 52.69
CA MET A 214 35.64 10.58 52.69
C MET A 214 37.13 10.99 52.58
N ASN A 215 38.04 10.14 53.05
CA ASN A 215 39.48 10.41 53.06
C ASN A 215 40.24 9.63 51.98
N ARG A 216 39.54 9.05 51.01
CA ARG A 216 40.19 8.34 49.91
C ARG A 216 40.66 9.33 48.86
N THR A 217 41.95 9.24 48.58
CA THR A 217 42.59 9.98 47.51
C THR A 217 41.97 9.62 46.16
N VAL A 218 41.38 10.63 45.52
CA VAL A 218 40.78 10.56 44.18
C VAL A 218 41.89 10.67 43.15
N ILE A 219 42.61 11.78 43.19
CA ILE A 219 43.61 12.10 42.19
C ILE A 219 44.66 13.02 42.78
N CYS A 220 45.92 12.69 42.53
CA CYS A 220 47.07 13.49 42.94
C CYS A 220 47.52 14.37 41.79
N ARG A 221 48.18 15.49 42.12
CA ARG A 221 48.83 16.34 41.12
C ARG A 221 49.85 15.53 40.31
N SER A 222 49.75 15.61 38.98
CA SER A 222 50.75 15.09 38.03
C SER A 222 52.07 15.86 38.18
N ASP A 223 53.20 15.14 38.14
CA ASP A 223 54.58 15.64 38.14
C ASP A 223 55.01 16.31 36.82
N LYS A 224 54.12 16.33 35.81
CA LYS A 224 54.30 17.09 34.57
C LYS A 224 53.52 18.39 34.62
N TYR A 225 54.23 19.49 34.88
CA TYR A 225 53.69 20.86 34.82
C TYR A 225 53.29 21.24 33.40
N VAL A 226 52.09 21.80 33.21
CA VAL A 226 51.77 22.58 32.00
C VAL A 226 52.40 23.95 32.17
N THR A 227 53.33 24.27 31.26
CA THR A 227 53.85 25.62 31.06
C THR A 227 52.77 26.47 30.39
N ASP A 228 51.87 27.03 31.19
CA ASP A 228 51.28 28.31 30.85
C ASP A 228 50.88 29.04 32.14
N THR A 229 51.85 29.76 32.68
CA THR A 229 51.64 30.82 33.66
C THR A 229 52.47 32.01 33.22
N SER A 230 51.97 32.81 32.28
CA SER A 230 52.09 34.27 32.37
C SER A 230 51.43 34.97 31.18
N GLY A 231 50.43 35.79 31.50
CA GLY A 231 50.29 37.06 30.80
C GLY A 231 51.52 37.93 31.04
N PHE A 232 51.87 38.70 30.02
CA PHE A 232 52.78 39.84 30.01
C PHE A 232 54.28 39.58 30.29
N ALA A 233 54.99 39.44 29.16
CA ALA A 233 56.20 40.16 28.79
C ALA A 233 57.29 40.32 29.87
N ILE A 234 57.98 39.21 30.14
CA ILE A 234 59.40 39.30 30.45
C ILE A 234 60.10 39.45 29.10
N SER A 235 60.69 40.62 28.86
CA SER A 235 61.62 40.83 27.76
C SER A 235 62.77 39.83 27.91
N GLU A 236 62.68 38.68 27.23
CA GLU A 236 63.76 37.71 27.16
C GLU A 236 65.02 38.42 26.69
N GLY A 237 66.11 38.24 27.45
CA GLY A 237 67.42 38.74 27.05
C GLY A 237 67.77 38.27 25.63
N PRO A 238 68.53 39.06 24.86
CA PRO A 238 68.67 38.87 23.41
C PRO A 238 69.00 37.44 22.96
N CYS A 239 69.73 36.68 23.78
CA CYS A 239 70.18 35.31 23.46
C CYS A 239 69.19 34.19 23.83
N ALA A 240 68.28 34.38 24.78
CA ALA A 240 67.33 33.33 25.19
C ALA A 240 66.25 33.09 24.12
N ARG A 241 65.79 34.19 23.50
CA ARG A 241 64.76 34.17 22.45
C ARG A 241 65.18 33.36 21.23
N VAL A 242 66.45 33.44 20.86
CA VAL A 242 67.00 32.74 19.69
C VAL A 242 67.30 31.26 19.98
N TYR A 243 67.75 30.91 21.19
CA TYR A 243 67.87 29.51 21.59
C TYR A 243 66.51 28.81 21.56
N ASN A 244 65.48 29.43 22.15
CA ASN A 244 64.12 28.92 22.14
C ASN A 244 63.56 28.82 20.71
N MET A 245 63.88 29.78 19.84
CA MET A 245 63.48 29.75 18.43
C MET A 245 64.17 28.61 17.66
N ALA A 246 65.46 28.36 17.89
CA ALA A 246 66.19 27.26 17.26
C ALA A 246 65.66 25.88 17.68
N VAL A 247 65.34 25.70 18.97
CA VAL A 247 64.72 24.47 19.49
C VAL A 247 63.31 24.27 18.93
N GLY A 248 62.51 25.33 18.86
CA GLY A 248 61.18 25.30 18.26
C GLY A 248 61.21 24.93 16.77
N MET A 249 62.18 25.46 16.01
CA MET A 249 62.38 25.11 14.59
C MET A 249 62.77 23.64 14.41
N ALA A 250 63.66 23.11 15.26
CA ALA A 250 64.04 21.71 15.21
C ALA A 250 62.85 20.77 15.50
N GLN A 251 62.00 21.13 16.47
CA GLN A 251 60.78 20.38 16.78
C GLN A 251 59.76 20.44 15.63
N GLN A 252 59.57 21.60 15.00
CA GLN A 252 58.68 21.73 13.85
C GLN A 252 59.14 20.90 12.65
N LEU A 253 60.44 20.90 12.34
CA LEU A 253 61.01 20.06 11.29
C LEU A 253 60.85 18.56 11.59
N PHE A 254 60.98 18.16 12.85
CA PHE A 254 60.71 16.79 13.28
C PHE A 254 59.24 16.41 13.10
N LEU A 255 58.31 17.27 13.52
CA LEU A 255 56.87 17.04 13.39
C LEU A 255 56.44 16.96 11.93
N GLN A 256 56.89 17.87 11.07
CA GLN A 256 56.60 17.81 9.63
C GLN A 256 57.12 16.51 9.00
N ARG A 257 58.30 16.04 9.41
CA ARG A 257 58.85 14.77 8.91
C ARG A 257 58.07 13.56 9.43
N TYR A 258 57.62 13.61 10.67
CA TYR A 258 56.76 12.60 11.26
C TYR A 258 55.40 12.52 10.54
N GLU A 259 54.74 13.66 10.33
CA GLU A 259 53.46 13.73 9.60
C GLU A 259 53.60 13.27 8.15
N SER A 260 54.68 13.65 7.46
CA SER A 260 54.96 13.16 6.11
C SER A 260 55.13 11.63 6.08
N LYS A 261 55.83 11.05 7.06
CA LYS A 261 55.99 9.59 7.15
C LYS A 261 54.69 8.87 7.50
N LEU A 262 53.84 9.48 8.32
CA LEU A 262 52.53 8.97 8.64
C LEU A 262 51.60 9.00 7.42
N ALA A 263 51.61 10.10 6.66
CA ALA A 263 50.85 10.22 5.41
C ALA A 263 51.31 9.20 4.36
N ASP A 264 52.62 9.00 4.19
CA ASP A 264 53.18 7.97 3.32
C ASP A 264 52.68 6.57 3.73
N PHE A 265 52.72 6.27 5.04
CA PHE A 265 52.26 4.99 5.59
C PHE A 265 50.75 4.80 5.38
N GLU A 266 49.94 5.81 5.68
CA GLU A 266 48.48 5.75 5.47
C GLU A 266 48.12 5.55 4.01
N GLN A 267 48.82 6.23 3.08
CA GLN A 267 48.57 6.07 1.65
C GLN A 267 48.94 4.65 1.20
N ALA A 268 50.08 4.12 1.65
CA ALA A 268 50.49 2.75 1.35
C ALA A 268 49.55 1.70 1.98
N TYR A 269 49.09 1.93 3.21
CA TYR A 269 48.15 1.06 3.90
C TYR A 269 46.78 1.06 3.21
N LYS A 270 46.23 2.23 2.88
CA LYS A 270 44.98 2.38 2.11
C LYS A 270 45.10 1.71 0.74
N ALA A 271 46.20 1.92 0.02
CA ALA A 271 46.44 1.25 -1.26
C ALA A 271 46.49 -0.28 -1.13
N LYS A 272 47.13 -0.80 -0.07
CA LYS A 272 47.18 -2.25 0.22
C LYS A 272 45.80 -2.82 0.58
N CYS A 273 45.04 -2.12 1.41
CA CYS A 273 43.68 -2.52 1.80
C CYS A 273 42.73 -2.47 0.61
N LEU A 274 42.82 -1.45 -0.25
CA LEU A 274 41.97 -1.29 -1.44
C LEU A 274 42.42 -2.17 -2.62
N ALA A 275 43.64 -2.71 -2.59
CA ALA A 275 44.10 -3.72 -3.55
C ALA A 275 43.55 -5.13 -3.25
N ALA A 276 42.92 -5.33 -2.09
CA ALA A 276 42.19 -6.57 -1.80
C ALA A 276 40.94 -6.63 -2.69
N GLN A 277 40.96 -7.48 -3.71
CA GLN A 277 39.74 -7.84 -4.44
C GLN A 277 38.90 -8.77 -3.57
N GLU A 278 37.95 -8.21 -2.83
CA GLU A 278 36.88 -8.98 -2.22
C GLU A 278 35.92 -9.45 -3.32
N GLY A 279 35.97 -10.74 -3.64
CA GLY A 279 35.02 -11.40 -4.52
C GLY A 279 33.86 -11.99 -3.72
N PHE A 280 32.82 -11.20 -3.46
CA PHE A 280 31.56 -11.72 -2.92
C PHE A 280 30.60 -12.03 -4.08
N SER A 281 30.56 -13.30 -4.48
CA SER A 281 29.60 -13.78 -5.48
C SER A 281 28.49 -14.58 -4.81
N VAL A 282 27.28 -14.04 -4.78
CA VAL A 282 26.06 -14.78 -4.42
C VAL A 282 25.44 -15.33 -5.69
N SER A 283 25.47 -16.65 -5.85
CA SER A 283 24.62 -17.32 -6.83
C SER A 283 23.29 -17.67 -6.16
N TYR A 284 22.20 -17.09 -6.66
CA TYR A 284 20.85 -17.50 -6.33
C TYR A 284 20.10 -17.77 -7.64
N GLU A 285 19.17 -18.72 -7.62
CA GLU A 285 18.24 -18.87 -8.73
C GLU A 285 17.25 -17.71 -8.70
N LYS A 286 17.25 -16.91 -9.75
CA LYS A 286 16.30 -15.81 -9.91
C LYS A 286 14.89 -16.38 -10.10
N ARG A 287 14.06 -16.32 -9.06
CA ARG A 287 12.63 -16.70 -9.09
C ARG A 287 11.71 -15.58 -9.60
N GLU A 288 12.24 -14.60 -10.32
CA GLU A 288 11.43 -13.56 -10.98
C GLU A 288 10.95 -14.07 -12.35
N TYR A 289 9.66 -14.38 -12.44
CA TYR A 289 9.06 -14.97 -13.64
C TYR A 289 8.55 -13.91 -14.63
N HIS A 290 7.78 -12.93 -14.13
CA HIS A 290 7.10 -11.92 -14.94
C HIS A 290 7.57 -10.52 -14.56
N TYR A 291 7.72 -9.65 -15.57
CA TYR A 291 8.15 -8.27 -15.40
C TYR A 291 7.08 -7.35 -15.98
N THR A 292 6.70 -6.32 -15.27
CA THR A 292 5.94 -5.21 -15.85
C THR A 292 6.83 -3.98 -15.83
N LEU A 293 7.03 -3.34 -16.98
CA LEU A 293 7.89 -2.16 -17.06
C LEU A 293 7.03 -0.90 -17.08
N TYR A 294 7.38 0.05 -16.22
CA TYR A 294 6.82 1.38 -16.15
C TYR A 294 7.91 2.39 -16.47
N TYR A 295 7.65 3.28 -17.41
CA TYR A 295 8.58 4.32 -17.86
C TYR A 295 8.02 5.67 -17.50
N TYR A 296 8.84 6.51 -16.88
CA TYR A 296 8.47 7.85 -16.45
C TYR A 296 9.29 8.90 -17.18
N ASP A 297 8.69 10.07 -17.43
CA ASP A 297 9.43 11.25 -17.87
C ASP A 297 10.14 11.95 -16.69
N MET A 298 10.84 13.07 -16.98
CA MET A 298 11.55 13.85 -15.95
C MET A 298 10.63 14.55 -14.95
N ALA A 299 9.34 14.71 -15.28
CA ALA A 299 8.34 15.25 -14.37
C ALA A 299 7.67 14.15 -13.52
N GLY A 300 8.01 12.89 -13.75
CA GLY A 300 7.44 11.74 -13.03
C GLY A 300 6.13 11.22 -13.61
N ASN A 301 5.75 11.62 -14.83
CA ASN A 301 4.52 11.15 -15.48
C ASN A 301 4.75 9.78 -16.13
N LEU A 302 3.77 8.87 -16.04
CA LEU A 302 3.86 7.52 -16.62
C LEU A 302 3.70 7.55 -18.15
N VAL A 303 4.79 7.64 -18.89
CA VAL A 303 4.77 7.79 -20.36
C VAL A 303 4.65 6.48 -21.13
N LYS A 304 4.96 5.34 -20.51
CA LYS A 304 4.90 4.04 -21.18
C LYS A 304 4.78 2.88 -20.20
N THR A 305 3.95 1.90 -20.54
CA THR A 305 3.84 0.61 -19.84
C THR A 305 4.09 -0.56 -20.78
N VAL A 306 4.64 -1.64 -20.24
CA VAL A 306 4.85 -2.91 -20.95
C VAL A 306 4.40 -4.05 -20.05
N PRO A 307 3.38 -4.83 -20.44
CA PRO A 307 2.87 -5.94 -19.65
C PRO A 307 3.81 -7.16 -19.74
N PRO A 308 3.69 -8.15 -18.83
CA PRO A 308 4.58 -9.31 -18.76
C PRO A 308 4.90 -10.02 -20.07
N LYS A 309 3.88 -10.31 -20.89
CA LYS A 309 4.06 -10.98 -22.19
C LYS A 309 4.84 -10.12 -23.17
N GLY A 310 4.72 -8.80 -23.05
CA GLY A 310 5.40 -7.81 -23.88
C GLY A 310 6.85 -7.58 -23.50
N VAL A 311 7.24 -7.90 -22.25
CA VAL A 311 8.63 -7.75 -21.81
C VAL A 311 9.49 -8.82 -22.47
N ARG A 312 10.59 -8.37 -23.08
CA ARG A 312 11.55 -9.19 -23.81
C ARG A 312 12.92 -9.07 -23.13
N PRO A 313 13.09 -9.55 -21.89
CA PRO A 313 14.34 -9.38 -21.18
C PRO A 313 15.45 -10.15 -21.90
N ARG A 314 16.65 -9.58 -21.96
CA ARG A 314 17.87 -10.27 -22.41
C ARG A 314 19.03 -9.76 -21.58
N PHE A 315 19.42 -10.50 -20.57
CA PHE A 315 20.46 -10.08 -19.61
C PHE A 315 21.81 -10.75 -19.85
N ASN A 316 21.99 -11.43 -20.98
CA ASN A 316 23.26 -12.10 -21.26
C ASN A 316 24.40 -11.08 -21.46
N LYS A 317 25.63 -11.50 -21.16
CA LYS A 317 26.81 -10.63 -21.19
C LYS A 317 27.02 -10.00 -22.57
N SER A 318 26.80 -10.75 -23.65
CA SER A 318 26.93 -10.26 -25.02
C SER A 318 26.01 -9.08 -25.32
N PHE A 319 24.74 -9.12 -24.90
CA PHE A 319 23.80 -8.03 -25.10
C PHE A 319 24.10 -6.84 -24.19
N THR A 320 24.46 -7.07 -22.92
CA THR A 320 24.82 -5.96 -22.02
C THR A 320 26.10 -5.24 -22.48
N ASP A 321 27.07 -5.98 -23.01
CA ASP A 321 28.27 -5.41 -23.64
C ASP A 321 27.94 -4.59 -24.89
N SER A 322 27.03 -5.07 -25.76
CA SER A 322 26.64 -4.32 -26.96
C SER A 322 25.87 -3.03 -26.62
N VAL A 323 25.03 -3.05 -25.59
CA VAL A 323 24.35 -1.84 -25.08
C VAL A 323 25.36 -0.83 -24.53
N ARG A 324 26.41 -1.29 -23.84
CA ARG A 324 27.50 -0.41 -23.35
C ARG A 324 28.24 0.24 -24.50
N ILE A 325 28.68 -0.55 -25.49
CA ILE A 325 29.36 -0.05 -26.69
C ILE A 325 28.49 0.98 -27.43
N ALA A 326 27.19 0.70 -27.61
CA ALA A 326 26.27 1.63 -28.24
C ALA A 326 26.15 2.94 -27.45
N ARG A 327 26.03 2.87 -26.12
CA ARG A 327 25.96 4.05 -25.24
C ARG A 327 27.23 4.91 -25.35
N ASP A 328 28.40 4.29 -25.36
CA ASP A 328 29.68 5.00 -25.51
C ASP A 328 29.79 5.71 -26.87
N ALA A 329 29.13 5.15 -27.90
CA ALA A 329 28.99 5.75 -29.22
C ALA A 329 27.83 6.76 -29.34
N GLY A 330 27.09 7.05 -28.26
CA GLY A 330 25.91 7.93 -28.31
C GLY A 330 24.68 7.31 -29.01
N ILE A 331 24.70 6.00 -29.27
CA ILE A 331 23.64 5.26 -29.95
C ILE A 331 22.71 4.61 -28.92
N HIS A 332 21.40 4.81 -29.08
CA HIS A 332 20.40 4.13 -28.25
C HIS A 332 20.10 2.72 -28.73
N LEU A 333 20.84 1.74 -28.21
CA LEU A 333 20.51 0.33 -28.41
C LEU A 333 19.57 -0.16 -27.31
N ARG A 334 18.29 -0.32 -27.64
CA ARG A 334 17.27 -0.88 -26.75
C ARG A 334 16.56 -2.02 -27.48
N ARG A 335 16.26 -3.11 -26.79
CA ARG A 335 15.45 -4.18 -27.40
C ARG A 335 14.01 -3.68 -27.51
N PRO A 336 13.34 -3.85 -28.66
CA PRO A 336 11.93 -3.53 -28.77
C PRO A 336 11.14 -4.46 -27.85
N HIS A 337 10.37 -3.87 -26.95
CA HIS A 337 9.33 -4.56 -26.21
C HIS A 337 8.05 -4.60 -27.04
N GLU A 338 7.24 -5.62 -26.81
CA GLU A 338 5.93 -5.82 -27.42
C GLU A 338 4.84 -5.32 -26.48
N LEU A 339 3.60 -5.24 -26.97
CA LEU A 339 2.40 -4.86 -26.22
C LEU A 339 2.54 -3.52 -25.46
N VAL A 340 3.26 -2.58 -26.07
CA VAL A 340 3.60 -1.31 -25.45
C VAL A 340 2.38 -0.39 -25.45
N THR A 341 2.01 0.13 -24.29
CA THR A 341 1.08 1.27 -24.18
C THR A 341 1.87 2.54 -23.92
N GLN A 342 1.54 3.63 -24.62
CA GLN A 342 2.20 4.92 -24.51
C GLN A 342 1.21 6.01 -24.13
N TYR A 343 1.70 7.02 -23.42
CA TYR A 343 0.93 8.16 -22.94
C TYR A 343 1.66 9.46 -23.26
N ALA A 344 0.91 10.49 -23.63
CA ALA A 344 1.39 11.87 -23.74
C ALA A 344 0.66 12.74 -22.71
N TYR A 345 1.36 13.71 -22.16
CA TYR A 345 0.84 14.59 -21.10
C TYR A 345 0.96 16.06 -21.48
N ASN A 346 0.07 16.89 -20.94
CA ASN A 346 0.24 18.33 -20.90
C ASN A 346 1.01 18.77 -19.64
N SER A 347 1.28 20.08 -19.52
CA SER A 347 1.99 20.65 -18.37
C SER A 347 1.22 20.60 -17.04
N LEU A 348 -0.06 20.20 -17.05
CA LEU A 348 -0.90 20.00 -15.87
C LEU A 348 -0.94 18.52 -15.44
N ASN A 349 -0.07 17.67 -16.00
CA ASN A 349 -0.04 16.22 -15.76
C ASN A 349 -1.36 15.51 -16.14
N GLN A 350 -1.99 15.95 -17.23
CA GLN A 350 -3.19 15.33 -17.78
C GLN A 350 -2.85 14.59 -19.07
N VAL A 351 -3.41 13.39 -19.26
CA VAL A 351 -3.16 12.57 -20.45
C VAL A 351 -3.83 13.18 -21.67
N THR A 352 -3.07 13.64 -22.66
CA THR A 352 -3.61 14.19 -23.92
C THR A 352 -3.74 13.15 -25.03
N ALA A 353 -2.96 12.07 -24.95
CA ALA A 353 -3.04 10.96 -25.87
C ALA A 353 -2.65 9.66 -25.19
N GLN A 354 -3.28 8.57 -25.62
CA GLN A 354 -2.92 7.21 -25.26
C GLN A 354 -2.83 6.38 -26.53
N VAL A 355 -1.84 5.50 -26.65
CA VAL A 355 -1.77 4.49 -27.70
C VAL A 355 -1.60 3.14 -27.05
N SER A 356 -2.54 2.23 -27.24
CA SER A 356 -2.45 0.84 -26.74
C SER A 356 -2.53 -0.17 -27.89
N PRO A 357 -1.98 -1.39 -27.73
CA PRO A 357 -2.01 -2.41 -28.77
C PRO A 357 -3.43 -2.84 -29.15
N ASP A 358 -4.30 -3.00 -28.15
CA ASP A 358 -5.65 -3.54 -28.33
C ASP A 358 -6.72 -2.45 -28.52
N GLY A 359 -6.43 -1.21 -28.11
CA GLY A 359 -7.37 -0.06 -28.14
C GLY A 359 -7.00 1.05 -29.13
N GLY A 360 -5.86 0.93 -29.81
CA GLY A 360 -5.37 1.94 -30.75
C GLY A 360 -5.05 3.29 -30.09
N ARG A 361 -5.18 4.38 -30.84
CA ARG A 361 -4.86 5.74 -30.39
C ARG A 361 -6.09 6.53 -29.96
N SER A 362 -6.14 6.89 -28.68
CA SER A 362 -7.11 7.82 -28.07
C SER A 362 -6.50 9.20 -27.85
N LEU A 363 -7.31 10.24 -28.03
CA LEU A 363 -6.97 11.65 -27.81
C LEU A 363 -7.95 12.27 -26.81
N PHE A 364 -7.45 13.22 -26.01
CA PHE A 364 -8.21 13.87 -24.94
C PHE A 364 -7.94 15.38 -24.95
N TRP A 365 -9.01 16.17 -24.86
CA TRP A 365 -8.95 17.63 -24.81
C TRP A 365 -9.68 18.13 -23.57
N TYR A 366 -9.00 19.00 -22.83
CA TYR A 366 -9.48 19.50 -21.56
C TYR A 366 -10.02 20.93 -21.71
N ASP A 367 -10.98 21.32 -20.89
CA ASP A 367 -11.38 22.71 -20.78
C ASP A 367 -10.37 23.55 -19.99
N LYS A 368 -10.62 24.86 -19.86
CA LYS A 368 -9.76 25.78 -19.13
C LYS A 368 -9.65 25.47 -17.63
N LEU A 369 -10.64 24.79 -17.05
CA LEU A 369 -10.64 24.35 -15.66
C LEU A 369 -9.94 22.99 -15.49
N GLY A 370 -9.47 22.37 -16.58
CA GLY A 370 -8.79 21.08 -16.57
C GLY A 370 -9.74 19.88 -16.55
N ARG A 371 -11.02 20.04 -16.86
CA ARG A 371 -11.98 18.92 -16.95
C ARG A 371 -11.97 18.33 -18.35
N LEU A 372 -12.20 17.03 -18.49
CA LEU A 372 -12.22 16.38 -19.81
C LEU A 372 -13.46 16.86 -20.60
N ALA A 373 -13.24 17.61 -21.67
CA ALA A 373 -14.33 18.20 -22.45
C ALA A 373 -14.67 17.36 -23.69
N VAL A 374 -13.64 16.85 -24.38
CA VAL A 374 -13.79 16.07 -25.61
C VAL A 374 -12.76 14.93 -25.60
N SER A 375 -13.11 13.79 -26.17
CA SER A 375 -12.20 12.70 -26.45
C SER A 375 -12.52 12.01 -27.77
N GLN A 376 -11.53 11.33 -28.34
CA GLN A 376 -11.71 10.55 -29.55
C GLN A 376 -10.85 9.30 -29.50
N ASN A 377 -11.50 8.14 -29.52
CA ASN A 377 -10.81 6.85 -29.60
C ASN A 377 -10.53 6.44 -31.07
N ALA A 378 -9.85 5.31 -31.26
CA ALA A 378 -9.43 4.87 -32.59
C ALA A 378 -10.61 4.54 -33.53
N GLN A 379 -11.70 3.97 -33.01
CA GLN A 379 -12.90 3.65 -33.78
C GLN A 379 -13.64 4.92 -34.19
N GLN A 380 -13.83 5.82 -33.24
CA GLN A 380 -14.47 7.12 -33.48
C GLN A 380 -13.72 7.95 -34.52
N ARG A 381 -12.39 7.87 -34.59
CA ARG A 381 -11.63 8.55 -35.64
C ARG A 381 -11.98 8.06 -37.05
N GLU A 382 -12.21 6.76 -37.24
CA GLU A 382 -12.63 6.22 -38.55
C GLU A 382 -14.05 6.68 -38.93
N GLU A 383 -14.89 6.88 -37.92
CA GLU A 383 -16.28 7.31 -38.10
C GLU A 383 -16.45 8.84 -38.13
N SER A 384 -15.36 9.61 -37.96
CA SER A 384 -15.39 11.07 -37.77
C SER A 384 -16.31 11.47 -36.61
N LYS A 385 -16.13 10.82 -35.46
CA LYS A 385 -16.91 11.04 -34.24
C LYS A 385 -16.02 11.43 -33.06
N PHE A 386 -16.64 12.02 -32.04
CA PHE A 386 -16.00 12.45 -30.81
C PHE A 386 -16.94 12.25 -29.62
N SER A 387 -16.44 11.78 -28.49
CA SER A 387 -17.19 11.83 -27.22
C SER A 387 -17.00 13.20 -26.57
N TYR A 388 -18.03 13.74 -25.93
CA TYR A 388 -17.95 15.02 -25.24
C TYR A 388 -18.64 15.00 -23.89
N THR A 389 -18.32 16.01 -23.07
CA THR A 389 -18.95 16.23 -21.75
C THR A 389 -19.20 17.72 -21.55
N LYS A 390 -20.43 18.06 -21.17
CA LYS A 390 -20.80 19.41 -20.73
C LYS A 390 -20.94 19.45 -19.23
N TYR A 391 -20.61 20.61 -18.68
CA TYR A 391 -20.65 20.88 -17.25
C TYR A 391 -21.48 22.13 -16.97
N ASP A 392 -22.12 22.16 -15.80
CA ASP A 392 -22.66 23.41 -15.26
C ASP A 392 -21.57 24.29 -14.62
N GLU A 393 -21.98 25.43 -14.08
CA GLU A 393 -21.11 26.40 -13.41
C GLU A 393 -20.47 25.86 -12.12
N LEU A 394 -21.07 24.85 -11.48
CA LEU A 394 -20.53 24.16 -10.30
C LEU A 394 -19.61 23.00 -10.69
N GLY A 395 -19.50 22.69 -11.98
CA GLY A 395 -18.67 21.62 -12.52
C GLY A 395 -19.26 20.23 -12.46
N ARG A 396 -20.57 20.11 -12.29
CA ARG A 396 -21.30 18.84 -12.40
C ARG A 396 -21.62 18.55 -13.87
N ILE A 397 -21.63 17.27 -14.25
CA ILE A 397 -21.91 16.83 -15.63
C ILE A 397 -23.39 17.03 -15.94
N THR A 398 -23.71 17.78 -16.97
CA THR A 398 -25.11 18.02 -17.41
C THR A 398 -25.48 17.25 -18.67
N GLU A 399 -24.50 16.91 -19.50
CA GLU A 399 -24.72 16.19 -20.76
C GLU A 399 -23.43 15.44 -21.14
N VAL A 400 -23.57 14.17 -21.53
CA VAL A 400 -22.53 13.40 -22.22
C VAL A 400 -23.13 12.79 -23.47
N GLY A 401 -22.30 12.57 -24.49
CA GLY A 401 -22.75 11.95 -25.73
C GLY A 401 -21.64 11.86 -26.76
N GLN A 402 -22.02 11.57 -27.99
CA GLN A 402 -21.14 11.54 -29.14
C GLN A 402 -21.53 12.63 -30.14
N LYS A 403 -20.56 13.24 -30.82
CA LYS A 403 -20.79 14.15 -31.94
C LYS A 403 -20.15 13.57 -33.19
N SER A 404 -20.91 13.51 -34.29
CA SER A 404 -20.39 13.18 -35.61
C SER A 404 -20.00 14.46 -36.35
N THR A 405 -18.71 14.68 -36.65
CA THR A 405 -18.23 15.89 -37.34
C THR A 405 -16.86 15.68 -37.98
N THR A 406 -16.61 16.32 -39.12
CA THR A 406 -15.29 16.36 -39.76
C THR A 406 -14.43 17.54 -39.29
N GLU A 407 -15.02 18.46 -38.51
CA GLU A 407 -14.32 19.62 -37.96
C GLU A 407 -13.34 19.18 -36.86
N GLU A 408 -12.07 19.52 -37.03
CA GLU A 408 -11.05 19.18 -36.04
C GLU A 408 -11.27 19.93 -34.72
N ILE A 409 -11.12 19.22 -33.61
CA ILE A 409 -11.06 19.81 -32.28
C ILE A 409 -9.60 20.14 -31.94
N THR A 410 -9.38 21.30 -31.32
CA THR A 410 -8.07 21.71 -30.80
C THR A 410 -8.17 22.02 -29.31
N GLN A 411 -7.03 21.99 -28.61
CA GLN A 411 -6.96 22.36 -27.20
C GLN A 411 -7.39 23.82 -26.97
N THR A 412 -7.19 24.70 -27.95
CA THR A 412 -7.71 26.06 -27.93
C THR A 412 -9.24 26.04 -27.94
N ILE A 413 -9.88 25.35 -28.89
CA ILE A 413 -11.35 25.28 -28.96
C ILE A 413 -11.94 24.73 -27.66
N SER A 414 -11.38 23.65 -27.10
CA SER A 414 -11.89 23.06 -25.86
C SER A 414 -11.75 23.97 -24.63
N GLN A 415 -10.76 24.86 -24.61
CA GLN A 415 -10.53 25.78 -23.48
C GLN A 415 -11.39 27.05 -23.52
N TYR A 416 -11.90 27.46 -24.68
CA TYR A 416 -12.75 28.65 -24.81
C TYR A 416 -14.23 28.24 -24.85
N PRO A 417 -15.03 28.50 -23.79
CA PRO A 417 -16.40 27.98 -23.68
C PRO A 417 -17.33 28.30 -24.86
N LEU A 418 -17.23 29.52 -25.41
CA LEU A 418 -18.00 29.91 -26.59
C LEU A 418 -17.59 29.13 -27.84
N ALA A 419 -16.29 28.93 -28.05
CA ALA A 419 -15.77 28.16 -29.19
C ALA A 419 -16.14 26.68 -29.07
N LEU A 420 -16.04 26.09 -27.87
CA LEU A 420 -16.48 24.71 -27.62
C LEU A 420 -17.98 24.56 -27.83
N THR A 421 -18.79 25.51 -27.35
CA THR A 421 -20.25 25.47 -27.55
C THR A 421 -20.59 25.52 -29.03
N PHE A 422 -19.99 26.45 -29.77
CA PHE A 422 -20.14 26.55 -31.22
C PHE A 422 -19.73 25.26 -31.92
N TRP A 423 -18.56 24.69 -31.57
CA TRP A 423 -18.12 23.41 -32.14
C TRP A 423 -19.07 22.27 -31.79
N LEU A 424 -19.73 22.27 -30.63
CA LEU A 424 -20.71 21.24 -30.25
C LEU A 424 -22.07 21.40 -30.93
N THR A 425 -22.47 22.61 -31.33
CA THR A 425 -23.79 22.89 -31.90
C THR A 425 -23.79 22.98 -33.43
N GLU A 426 -22.66 23.34 -34.03
CA GLU A 426 -22.53 23.51 -35.48
C GLU A 426 -21.96 22.25 -36.15
N ASN A 427 -22.35 22.05 -37.41
CA ASN A 427 -21.81 21.04 -38.33
C ASN A 427 -21.71 19.64 -37.71
N GLY A 428 -22.87 18.96 -37.68
CA GLY A 428 -23.01 17.56 -37.32
C GLY A 428 -23.80 17.33 -36.03
N ASP A 429 -24.50 16.20 -35.97
CA ASP A 429 -25.44 15.91 -34.90
C ASP A 429 -24.74 15.32 -33.68
N ARG A 430 -25.30 15.66 -32.51
CA ARG A 430 -24.99 14.97 -31.26
C ARG A 430 -25.95 13.80 -31.10
N GLU A 431 -25.43 12.65 -30.73
CA GLU A 431 -26.14 11.38 -30.61
C GLU A 431 -25.76 10.62 -29.32
N ASP A 432 -26.60 9.64 -28.96
CA ASP A 432 -26.48 8.82 -27.74
C ASP A 432 -26.28 9.66 -26.46
N LEU A 433 -27.12 10.68 -26.29
CA LEU A 433 -26.99 11.64 -25.20
C LEU A 433 -27.52 11.06 -23.90
N THR A 434 -26.75 11.25 -22.84
CA THR A 434 -27.23 11.16 -21.46
C THR A 434 -27.25 12.55 -20.86
N ILE A 435 -28.43 13.00 -20.42
CA ILE A 435 -28.65 14.32 -19.83
C ILE A 435 -28.90 14.14 -18.34
N THR A 436 -28.25 14.98 -17.53
CA THR A 436 -28.46 15.04 -16.08
C THR A 436 -28.82 16.46 -15.69
N GLN A 437 -30.01 16.62 -15.09
CA GLN A 437 -30.45 17.90 -14.58
C GLN A 437 -30.36 17.93 -13.06
N TYR A 438 -29.89 19.05 -12.52
CA TYR A 438 -29.82 19.32 -11.09
C TYR A 438 -30.77 20.46 -10.69
N ASP A 439 -31.10 20.51 -9.40
CA ASP A 439 -31.72 21.65 -8.68
C ASP A 439 -33.15 22.04 -9.09
N ARG A 440 -33.58 21.71 -10.30
CA ARG A 440 -34.84 22.15 -10.89
C ARG A 440 -35.68 20.96 -11.30
N TYR A 441 -36.99 21.04 -11.04
CA TYR A 441 -37.94 20.02 -11.45
C TYR A 441 -38.10 19.97 -12.98
N PHE A 442 -38.56 18.83 -13.47
CA PHE A 442 -38.83 18.62 -14.89
C PHE A 442 -39.99 19.51 -15.39
N GLY A 443 -39.75 20.25 -16.47
CA GLY A 443 -40.70 21.22 -17.04
C GLY A 443 -40.50 22.67 -16.59
N TYR A 444 -39.52 22.97 -15.74
CA TYR A 444 -39.15 24.35 -15.40
C TYR A 444 -38.80 25.19 -16.65
N PRO A 445 -39.22 26.47 -16.75
CA PRO A 445 -39.88 27.31 -15.73
C PRO A 445 -41.42 27.26 -15.74
N SER A 446 -42.06 26.28 -16.39
CA SER A 446 -43.52 26.17 -16.39
C SER A 446 -44.08 26.18 -14.97
N ALA A 447 -45.13 26.97 -14.71
CA ALA A 447 -45.82 27.02 -13.43
C ALA A 447 -46.52 25.69 -13.07
N THR A 448 -46.73 24.81 -14.06
CA THR A 448 -47.22 23.44 -13.86
C THR A 448 -46.13 22.43 -14.20
N PRO A 449 -45.65 21.63 -13.22
CA PRO A 449 -44.72 20.53 -13.49
C PRO A 449 -45.35 19.53 -14.48
N THR A 450 -44.60 19.10 -15.50
CA THR A 450 -45.09 18.18 -16.55
C THR A 450 -45.37 16.76 -16.05
N LEU A 451 -44.88 16.42 -14.84
CA LEU A 451 -45.15 15.13 -14.17
C LEU A 451 -46.30 15.21 -13.14
N ARG A 452 -46.99 16.36 -13.07
CA ARG A 452 -48.10 16.58 -12.13
C ARG A 452 -49.15 15.49 -12.31
N GLY A 453 -49.43 14.79 -11.23
CA GLY A 453 -50.33 13.63 -11.20
C GLY A 453 -49.61 12.28 -11.13
N HIS A 454 -48.29 12.20 -11.28
CA HIS A 454 -47.50 10.98 -11.02
C HIS A 454 -46.48 11.17 -9.89
N ILE A 455 -45.71 12.26 -9.93
CA ILE A 455 -44.75 12.63 -8.90
C ILE A 455 -44.63 14.16 -8.84
N GLU A 456 -44.44 14.71 -7.64
CA GLU A 456 -44.05 16.11 -7.43
C GLU A 456 -42.62 16.12 -6.90
N GLN A 457 -41.69 16.67 -7.68
CA GLN A 457 -40.28 16.65 -7.31
C GLN A 457 -39.98 17.72 -6.26
N GLN A 458 -39.42 17.29 -5.13
CA GLN A 458 -39.12 18.13 -3.97
C GLN A 458 -37.68 17.92 -3.49
N ASN A 459 -37.19 18.85 -2.65
CA ASN A 459 -35.87 18.77 -2.01
C ASN A 459 -34.68 18.63 -2.99
N LEU A 460 -34.77 19.24 -4.18
CA LEU A 460 -33.82 19.05 -5.28
C LEU A 460 -32.49 19.81 -5.16
N ARG A 461 -32.35 20.71 -4.19
CA ARG A 461 -31.16 21.57 -4.08
C ARG A 461 -29.90 20.72 -3.92
N ASN A 462 -28.95 20.96 -4.81
CA ASN A 462 -27.69 20.27 -4.98
C ASN A 462 -27.81 18.74 -5.23
N ARG A 463 -28.93 18.30 -5.82
CA ARG A 463 -29.22 16.89 -6.11
C ARG A 463 -29.62 16.69 -7.57
N VAL A 464 -29.45 15.47 -8.06
CA VAL A 464 -29.94 15.07 -9.38
C VAL A 464 -31.47 15.10 -9.35
N SER A 465 -32.06 15.93 -10.19
CA SER A 465 -33.51 16.00 -10.36
C SER A 465 -33.98 14.89 -11.30
N TYR A 466 -33.35 14.79 -12.47
CA TYR A 466 -33.68 13.73 -13.42
C TYR A 466 -32.51 13.42 -14.35
N THR A 467 -32.56 12.23 -14.90
CA THR A 467 -31.65 11.77 -15.96
C THR A 467 -32.45 11.30 -17.16
N LEU A 468 -32.04 11.69 -18.37
CA LEU A 468 -32.69 11.30 -19.62
C LEU A 468 -31.69 10.66 -20.57
N VAL A 469 -32.18 9.76 -21.41
CA VAL A 469 -31.44 9.23 -22.57
C VAL A 469 -32.12 9.72 -23.85
N GLN A 470 -31.37 10.36 -24.74
CA GLN A 470 -31.83 10.78 -26.07
C GLN A 470 -30.96 10.14 -27.15
N LYS A 471 -31.58 9.79 -28.28
CA LYS A 471 -30.84 9.18 -29.39
C LYS A 471 -30.16 10.25 -30.24
N ASN A 472 -30.85 11.34 -30.56
CA ASN A 472 -30.29 12.48 -31.27
C ASN A 472 -30.71 13.79 -30.58
N ALA A 473 -29.82 14.78 -30.53
CA ALA A 473 -30.10 16.09 -29.94
C ALA A 473 -31.23 16.85 -30.68
N ASN A 474 -31.46 16.55 -31.96
CA ASN A 474 -32.51 17.14 -32.79
C ASN A 474 -33.87 16.46 -32.61
N ASP A 475 -33.96 15.37 -31.83
CA ASP A 475 -35.24 14.73 -31.51
C ASP A 475 -36.15 15.65 -30.64
N GLY A 476 -35.65 16.82 -30.22
CA GLY A 476 -36.40 17.81 -29.45
C GLY A 476 -36.56 17.42 -27.98
N ALA A 477 -37.72 17.72 -27.39
CA ALA A 477 -38.06 17.27 -26.03
C ALA A 477 -38.39 15.76 -25.95
N GLU A 478 -38.22 15.03 -27.05
CA GLU A 478 -38.36 13.58 -27.08
C GLU A 478 -37.12 12.92 -26.47
N PHE A 479 -37.34 12.03 -25.51
CA PHE A 479 -36.30 11.21 -24.91
C PHE A 479 -36.79 9.77 -24.86
N TYR A 480 -35.86 8.82 -24.93
CA TYR A 480 -36.15 7.40 -25.01
C TYR A 480 -36.61 6.85 -23.66
N THR A 481 -35.83 7.17 -22.62
CA THR A 481 -36.13 6.84 -21.23
C THR A 481 -35.70 7.97 -20.30
N GLY A 482 -36.38 8.09 -19.17
CA GLY A 482 -36.04 9.06 -18.13
C GLY A 482 -36.25 8.49 -16.73
N THR A 483 -35.45 8.96 -15.79
CA THR A 483 -35.59 8.66 -14.37
C THR A 483 -35.68 9.97 -13.60
N PHE A 484 -36.73 10.13 -12.81
CA PHE A 484 -37.03 11.34 -12.06
C PHE A 484 -36.99 11.03 -10.57
N TYR A 485 -36.33 11.90 -9.82
CA TYR A 485 -36.08 11.73 -8.40
C TYR A 485 -36.83 12.80 -7.61
N THR A 486 -37.40 12.38 -6.48
CA THR A 486 -37.75 13.26 -5.36
C THR A 486 -37.07 12.75 -4.11
N TYR A 487 -36.78 13.64 -3.18
CA TYR A 487 -36.00 13.32 -1.98
C TYR A 487 -36.76 13.70 -0.73
N ASP A 488 -36.47 13.00 0.36
CA ASP A 488 -36.87 13.42 1.70
C ASP A 488 -36.02 14.63 2.17
N ILE A 489 -36.27 15.10 3.39
CA ILE A 489 -35.55 16.24 3.99
C ILE A 489 -34.07 15.92 4.29
N HIS A 490 -33.70 14.65 4.43
CA HIS A 490 -32.34 14.19 4.67
C HIS A 490 -31.56 14.00 3.36
N GLY A 491 -32.25 13.90 2.23
CA GLY A 491 -31.69 13.68 0.91
C GLY A 491 -31.69 12.23 0.44
N ASN A 492 -32.39 11.32 1.11
CA ASN A 492 -32.61 9.98 0.59
C ASN A 492 -33.65 10.04 -0.54
N VAL A 493 -33.57 9.11 -1.49
CA VAL A 493 -34.55 9.04 -2.59
C VAL A 493 -35.88 8.56 -2.01
N ASP A 494 -36.82 9.47 -1.87
CA ASP A 494 -38.17 9.22 -1.34
C ASP A 494 -39.04 8.53 -2.39
N THR A 495 -39.07 9.06 -3.61
CA THR A 495 -39.83 8.47 -4.71
C THR A 495 -39.03 8.59 -6.01
N LEU A 496 -39.09 7.53 -6.80
CA LEU A 496 -38.44 7.40 -8.09
C LEU A 496 -39.48 7.07 -9.15
N LEU A 497 -39.49 7.83 -10.25
CA LEU A 497 -40.34 7.57 -11.41
C LEU A 497 -39.46 7.27 -12.62
N GLN A 498 -39.58 6.07 -13.17
CA GLN A 498 -39.00 5.72 -14.46
C GLN A 498 -40.04 5.87 -15.56
N TYR A 499 -39.63 6.45 -16.68
CA TYR A 499 -40.48 6.69 -17.83
C TYR A 499 -39.89 6.05 -19.08
N TYR A 500 -40.63 5.12 -19.67
CA TYR A 500 -40.26 4.28 -20.81
C TYR A 500 -40.96 4.77 -22.09
N LYS A 501 -40.70 6.02 -22.47
CA LYS A 501 -41.48 6.74 -23.50
C LYS A 501 -41.54 6.01 -24.84
N ASN A 502 -40.38 5.53 -25.31
CA ASN A 502 -40.19 4.92 -26.64
C ASN A 502 -39.88 3.43 -26.57
N VAL A 503 -40.23 2.76 -25.46
CA VAL A 503 -40.21 1.30 -25.37
C VAL A 503 -41.55 0.79 -25.84
N THR A 504 -41.62 0.23 -27.06
CA THR A 504 -42.86 -0.25 -27.69
C THR A 504 -43.65 -1.22 -26.80
N ALA A 505 -42.94 -2.08 -26.06
CA ALA A 505 -43.54 -3.02 -25.12
C ALA A 505 -44.35 -2.33 -24.00
N MET A 506 -43.99 -1.09 -23.65
CA MET A 506 -44.59 -0.28 -22.58
C MET A 506 -45.41 0.90 -23.10
N SER A 507 -45.75 0.94 -24.40
CA SER A 507 -46.35 2.12 -25.04
C SER A 507 -47.66 2.59 -24.41
N ALA A 508 -48.48 1.68 -23.88
CA ALA A 508 -49.73 1.99 -23.17
C ALA A 508 -49.56 2.25 -21.66
N ASN A 509 -48.43 1.82 -21.07
CA ASN A 509 -48.18 1.93 -19.63
C ASN A 509 -46.69 2.22 -19.39
N LYS A 510 -46.33 3.51 -19.55
CA LYS A 510 -44.94 3.97 -19.69
C LYS A 510 -44.26 4.31 -18.38
N TYR A 511 -44.98 4.41 -17.27
CA TYR A 511 -44.49 4.96 -16.01
C TYR A 511 -44.31 3.88 -14.94
N ARG A 512 -43.15 3.82 -14.30
CA ARG A 512 -42.89 2.91 -13.17
C ARG A 512 -42.44 3.72 -11.97
N LEU A 513 -43.33 3.78 -10.98
CA LEU A 513 -43.19 4.51 -9.73
C LEU A 513 -42.71 3.55 -8.65
N ILE A 514 -41.70 3.97 -7.90
CA ILE A 514 -41.16 3.26 -6.75
C ILE A 514 -41.07 4.28 -5.62
N ALA A 515 -41.73 4.01 -4.50
CA ALA A 515 -41.68 4.85 -3.31
C ALA A 515 -40.97 4.13 -2.17
N TYR A 516 -40.23 4.87 -1.37
CA TYR A 516 -39.42 4.36 -0.27
C TYR A 516 -39.92 4.97 1.03
N ASP A 517 -39.95 4.14 2.06
CA ASP A 517 -40.18 4.57 3.44
C ASP A 517 -38.88 4.37 4.22
N TYR A 518 -38.35 5.43 4.82
CA TYR A 518 -37.11 5.40 5.59
C TYR A 518 -37.36 5.68 7.06
N ASP A 519 -36.57 5.03 7.90
CA ASP A 519 -36.40 5.46 9.28
C ASP A 519 -35.59 6.76 9.32
N LEU A 520 -36.18 7.83 9.88
CA LEU A 520 -35.61 9.18 9.85
C LEU A 520 -34.29 9.32 10.63
N ILE A 521 -33.98 8.40 11.55
CA ILE A 521 -32.79 8.48 12.40
C ILE A 521 -31.65 7.63 11.82
N SER A 522 -31.92 6.36 11.50
CA SER A 522 -30.93 5.42 11.00
C SER A 522 -30.70 5.52 9.49
N GLY A 523 -31.65 6.10 8.74
CA GLY A 523 -31.64 6.12 7.28
C GLY A 523 -31.89 4.75 6.64
N LYS A 524 -32.31 3.74 7.41
CA LYS A 524 -32.64 2.42 6.90
C LYS A 524 -33.99 2.42 6.19
N VAL A 525 -34.11 1.62 5.14
CA VAL A 525 -35.35 1.48 4.38
C VAL A 525 -36.30 0.57 5.16
N ASN A 526 -37.42 1.10 5.64
CA ASN A 526 -38.49 0.35 6.30
C ASN A 526 -39.39 -0.35 5.29
N GLY A 527 -39.57 0.24 4.10
CA GLY A 527 -40.40 -0.35 3.05
C GLY A 527 -40.10 0.20 1.67
N VAL A 528 -40.43 -0.61 0.66
CA VAL A 528 -40.36 -0.24 -0.76
C VAL A 528 -41.67 -0.60 -1.42
N ASP A 529 -42.34 0.42 -1.94
CA ASP A 529 -43.59 0.29 -2.67
C ASP A 529 -43.30 0.33 -4.17
N TYR A 530 -43.50 -0.81 -4.83
CA TYR A 530 -43.49 -0.90 -6.27
C TYR A 530 -44.89 -0.63 -6.82
N GLN A 531 -44.99 0.36 -7.72
CA GLN A 531 -46.25 0.81 -8.33
C GLN A 531 -47.40 0.99 -7.34
N PRO A 532 -47.23 1.73 -6.22
CA PRO A 532 -48.33 1.99 -5.30
C PRO A 532 -49.48 2.72 -6.01
N ASP A 533 -50.70 2.53 -5.51
CA ASP A 533 -51.83 3.36 -5.92
C ASP A 533 -51.51 4.83 -5.60
N TYR A 534 -51.80 5.74 -6.52
CA TYR A 534 -51.46 7.16 -6.36
C TYR A 534 -52.63 8.05 -6.73
N HIS A 535 -52.71 9.23 -6.12
CA HIS A 535 -53.72 10.21 -6.47
C HIS A 535 -53.16 11.19 -7.50
N ASN A 536 -53.78 11.27 -8.68
CA ASN A 536 -53.28 12.10 -9.78
C ASN A 536 -53.70 13.59 -9.68
N GLY A 537 -54.30 13.99 -8.56
CA GLY A 537 -54.87 15.31 -8.34
C GLY A 537 -56.36 15.41 -8.67
N VAL A 538 -56.94 14.40 -9.33
CA VAL A 538 -58.38 14.33 -9.66
C VAL A 538 -59.01 13.03 -9.15
N SER A 539 -58.33 11.90 -9.30
CA SER A 539 -58.80 10.60 -8.85
C SER A 539 -57.65 9.69 -8.42
N TRP A 540 -57.98 8.70 -7.59
CA TRP A 540 -57.09 7.60 -7.28
C TRP A 540 -56.88 6.71 -8.50
N GLN A 541 -55.62 6.46 -8.83
CA GLN A 541 -55.19 5.51 -9.85
C GLN A 541 -54.81 4.21 -9.15
N VAL A 542 -55.51 3.13 -9.50
CA VAL A 542 -55.24 1.79 -8.98
C VAL A 542 -54.28 1.09 -9.92
N ASN A 543 -53.15 0.64 -9.39
CA ASN A 543 -52.14 -0.08 -10.15
C ASN A 543 -52.28 -1.59 -9.90
N PRO A 544 -52.64 -2.39 -10.91
CA PRO A 544 -52.85 -3.83 -10.73
C PRO A 544 -51.54 -4.62 -10.56
N ASP A 545 -50.41 -4.05 -10.95
CA ASP A 545 -49.06 -4.62 -10.86
C ASP A 545 -48.28 -4.18 -9.62
N LYS A 546 -48.99 -3.63 -8.62
CA LYS A 546 -48.42 -3.17 -7.35
C LYS A 546 -47.87 -4.32 -6.51
N PHE A 547 -46.75 -4.05 -5.85
CA PHE A 547 -46.09 -5.01 -4.97
C PHE A 547 -45.30 -4.26 -3.90
N PHE A 548 -45.31 -4.77 -2.66
CA PHE A 548 -44.81 -4.05 -1.51
C PHE A 548 -43.80 -4.90 -0.76
N HIS A 549 -42.71 -4.27 -0.31
CA HIS A 549 -41.72 -4.86 0.58
C HIS A 549 -41.72 -4.13 1.91
N ARG A 550 -41.52 -4.87 2.99
CA ARG A 550 -41.29 -4.33 4.33
C ARG A 550 -40.08 -5.00 4.94
N TYR A 551 -39.27 -4.20 5.61
CA TYR A 551 -38.02 -4.60 6.25
C TYR A 551 -38.10 -4.31 7.74
N GLN A 552 -37.57 -5.22 8.54
CA GLN A 552 -37.42 -5.04 9.97
C GLN A 552 -35.95 -5.16 10.34
N TYR A 553 -35.52 -4.37 11.32
CA TYR A 553 -34.14 -4.32 11.78
C TYR A 553 -34.07 -4.59 13.29
N ASP A 554 -32.95 -5.15 13.74
CA ASP A 554 -32.63 -5.22 15.17
C ASP A 554 -32.11 -3.87 15.71
N ALA A 555 -31.81 -3.84 17.02
CA ALA A 555 -31.31 -2.65 17.70
C ALA A 555 -29.95 -2.16 17.17
N GLU A 556 -29.19 -3.02 16.49
CA GLU A 556 -27.94 -2.71 15.82
C GLU A 556 -28.12 -2.33 14.34
N ASN A 557 -29.37 -2.11 13.88
CA ASN A 557 -29.74 -1.77 12.50
C ASN A 557 -29.36 -2.83 11.45
N ARG A 558 -29.34 -4.11 11.84
CA ARG A 558 -29.18 -5.24 10.91
C ARG A 558 -30.53 -5.79 10.51
N LEU A 559 -30.68 -6.15 9.23
CA LEU A 559 -31.94 -6.65 8.67
C LEU A 559 -32.29 -8.00 9.28
N VAL A 560 -33.45 -8.14 9.92
CA VAL A 560 -33.91 -9.40 10.55
C VAL A 560 -35.06 -10.07 9.82
N THR A 561 -35.91 -9.32 9.13
CA THR A 561 -37.08 -9.87 8.42
C THR A 561 -37.33 -9.10 7.13
N VAL A 562 -37.65 -9.83 6.06
CA VAL A 562 -38.17 -9.32 4.81
C VAL A 562 -39.55 -9.91 4.57
N GLU A 563 -40.52 -9.05 4.33
CA GLU A 563 -41.90 -9.44 4.03
C GLU A 563 -42.36 -8.77 2.75
N THR A 564 -43.24 -9.44 2.02
CA THR A 564 -43.88 -8.90 0.84
C THR A 564 -45.40 -8.97 0.89
N SER A 565 -46.05 -8.12 0.09
CA SER A 565 -47.50 -8.04 0.03
C SER A 565 -47.97 -7.48 -1.31
N ARG A 566 -49.19 -7.84 -1.72
CA ARG A 566 -49.88 -7.25 -2.88
C ARG A 566 -50.90 -6.17 -2.51
N ASP A 567 -51.28 -6.09 -1.23
CA ASP A 567 -52.37 -5.22 -0.76
C ASP A 567 -52.03 -4.41 0.50
N LYS A 568 -50.84 -4.61 1.08
CA LYS A 568 -50.39 -4.10 2.39
C LYS A 568 -51.21 -4.58 3.60
N LEU A 569 -52.16 -5.49 3.39
CA LEU A 569 -53.00 -6.06 4.44
C LEU A 569 -52.49 -7.44 4.83
N VAL A 570 -52.27 -8.30 3.83
CA VAL A 570 -51.72 -9.64 4.00
C VAL A 570 -50.24 -9.60 3.64
N TRP A 571 -49.40 -9.90 4.62
CA TRP A 571 -47.95 -9.93 4.47
C TRP A 571 -47.46 -11.38 4.54
N GLU A 572 -46.64 -11.76 3.58
CA GLU A 572 -45.94 -13.05 3.55
C GLU A 572 -44.47 -12.82 3.86
N ARG A 573 -43.89 -13.64 4.74
CA ARG A 573 -42.48 -13.55 5.07
C ARG A 573 -41.65 -14.25 3.99
N ASP A 574 -40.83 -13.50 3.29
CA ASP A 574 -39.93 -14.07 2.26
C ASP A 574 -38.65 -14.60 2.89
N ALA A 575 -38.11 -13.90 3.88
CA ALA A 575 -36.91 -14.34 4.59
C ALA A 575 -36.85 -13.81 6.02
N SER A 576 -36.18 -14.56 6.90
CA SER A 576 -35.68 -14.04 8.18
C SER A 576 -34.20 -14.32 8.34
N TYR A 577 -33.52 -13.45 9.07
CA TYR A 577 -32.07 -13.43 9.20
C TYR A 577 -31.68 -13.42 10.67
N LEU A 578 -30.73 -14.28 11.01
CA LEU A 578 -30.15 -14.39 12.33
C LEU A 578 -28.65 -14.16 12.22
N TYR A 579 -28.10 -13.41 13.16
CA TYR A 579 -26.69 -13.04 13.16
C TYR A 579 -25.98 -13.63 14.35
N TYR A 580 -24.68 -13.89 14.19
CA TYR A 580 -23.84 -14.16 15.33
C TYR A 580 -23.73 -12.92 16.21
N LYS A 581 -23.47 -13.14 17.51
CA LYS A 581 -23.26 -12.05 18.49
C LYS A 581 -22.13 -11.10 18.09
N HIS A 582 -21.18 -11.56 17.28
CA HIS A 582 -20.04 -10.76 16.80
C HIS A 582 -20.29 -10.12 15.42
N GLY A 583 -21.49 -10.23 14.82
CA GLY A 583 -21.88 -9.47 13.64
C GLY A 583 -22.33 -10.28 12.41
N PRO A 584 -21.54 -11.25 11.90
CA PRO A 584 -21.82 -11.93 10.64
C PRO A 584 -23.17 -12.66 10.59
N LEU A 585 -23.74 -12.76 9.40
CA LEU A 585 -24.97 -13.52 9.14
C LEU A 585 -24.74 -14.98 9.50
N ALA A 586 -25.50 -15.50 10.45
CA ALA A 586 -25.41 -16.88 10.92
C ALA A 586 -26.41 -17.79 10.21
N ARG A 587 -27.63 -17.30 9.95
CA ARG A 587 -28.68 -18.10 9.34
C ARG A 587 -29.67 -17.26 8.53
N THR A 588 -30.15 -17.80 7.42
CA THR A 588 -31.31 -17.30 6.67
C THR A 588 -32.38 -18.38 6.61
N GLU A 589 -33.62 -18.05 6.97
CA GLU A 589 -34.76 -18.95 6.79
C GLU A 589 -35.66 -18.42 5.67
N LEU A 590 -35.92 -19.26 4.67
CA LEU A 590 -36.64 -18.88 3.46
C LEU A 590 -38.12 -19.24 3.54
N GLY A 591 -38.95 -18.27 3.18
CA GLY A 591 -40.40 -18.39 3.10
C GLY A 591 -41.11 -18.42 4.45
N GLN A 592 -42.40 -18.09 4.42
CA GLN A 592 -43.25 -18.07 5.62
C GLN A 592 -43.38 -19.46 6.23
N LEU A 593 -43.41 -20.49 5.38
CA LEU A 593 -43.45 -21.90 5.75
C LEU A 593 -42.07 -22.51 6.01
N GLN A 594 -41.00 -21.69 6.06
CA GLN A 594 -39.63 -22.12 6.38
C GLN A 594 -39.16 -23.31 5.52
N VAL A 595 -39.30 -23.13 4.20
CA VAL A 595 -39.06 -24.19 3.21
C VAL A 595 -37.59 -24.58 3.10
N GLN A 596 -36.68 -23.75 3.59
CA GLN A 596 -35.25 -24.02 3.62
C GLN A 596 -34.56 -23.13 4.67
N GLY A 597 -33.64 -23.71 5.44
CA GLY A 597 -32.65 -22.98 6.24
C GLY A 597 -31.31 -22.91 5.51
N LEU A 598 -30.61 -21.79 5.67
CA LEU A 598 -29.25 -21.58 5.19
C LEU A 598 -28.39 -21.20 6.38
N ASP A 599 -27.56 -22.12 6.87
CA ASP A 599 -26.65 -21.92 7.98
C ASP A 599 -25.25 -21.60 7.50
N TYR A 600 -24.74 -20.44 7.90
CA TYR A 600 -23.44 -19.93 7.49
C TYR A 600 -22.42 -20.16 8.58
N ALA A 601 -21.30 -20.78 8.23
CA ALA A 601 -20.13 -20.87 9.11
C ALA A 601 -18.97 -20.06 8.53
N TYR A 602 -18.11 -19.54 9.41
CA TYR A 602 -16.93 -18.76 9.02
C TYR A 602 -15.67 -19.30 9.71
N ALA A 603 -14.52 -19.13 9.06
CA ALA A 603 -13.21 -19.34 9.67
C ALA A 603 -12.90 -18.21 10.68
N LEU A 604 -11.89 -18.38 11.52
CA LEU A 604 -11.46 -17.36 12.49
C LEU A 604 -11.03 -16.04 11.82
N GLN A 605 -10.58 -16.09 10.56
CA GLN A 605 -10.23 -14.92 9.76
C GLN A 605 -11.46 -14.17 9.20
N GLY A 606 -12.68 -14.70 9.36
CA GLY A 606 -13.92 -14.16 8.81
C GLY A 606 -14.26 -14.63 7.39
N TRP A 607 -13.48 -15.54 6.79
CA TRP A 607 -13.81 -16.13 5.50
C TRP A 607 -14.98 -17.10 5.61
N LEU A 608 -15.87 -17.13 4.62
CA LEU A 608 -16.96 -18.11 4.56
C LEU A 608 -16.36 -19.52 4.55
N LYS A 609 -16.73 -20.33 5.54
CA LYS A 609 -16.34 -21.74 5.63
C LYS A 609 -17.30 -22.64 4.89
N GLY A 610 -18.58 -22.31 4.86
CA GLY A 610 -19.57 -23.13 4.18
C GLY A 610 -21.00 -22.70 4.49
N VAL A 611 -21.93 -23.25 3.70
CA VAL A 611 -23.37 -23.10 3.89
C VAL A 611 -23.95 -24.50 4.03
N ASN A 612 -24.68 -24.73 5.13
CA ASN A 612 -25.25 -26.01 5.53
C ASN A 612 -24.21 -27.13 5.66
N SER A 613 -24.58 -28.24 6.28
CA SER A 613 -23.68 -29.40 6.33
C SER A 613 -23.52 -30.04 4.95
N VAL A 614 -22.29 -30.46 4.61
CA VAL A 614 -22.02 -31.25 3.40
C VAL A 614 -22.78 -32.58 3.43
N THR A 615 -22.94 -33.16 4.62
CA THR A 615 -23.77 -34.36 4.79
C THR A 615 -25.21 -33.89 5.09
N PRO A 616 -26.19 -34.20 4.23
CA PRO A 616 -27.58 -33.70 4.35
C PRO A 616 -28.39 -34.52 5.36
N ASN A 617 -27.84 -34.66 6.57
CA ASN A 617 -28.47 -35.33 7.71
C ASN A 617 -28.70 -34.29 8.81
N SER A 618 -29.90 -34.28 9.38
CA SER A 618 -30.28 -33.38 10.48
C SER A 618 -29.35 -33.48 11.68
N ASP A 619 -28.74 -34.65 11.92
CA ASP A 619 -27.75 -34.83 13.00
C ASP A 619 -26.41 -34.16 12.72
N LYS A 620 -26.14 -33.76 11.48
CA LYS A 620 -24.88 -33.11 11.04
C LYS A 620 -25.07 -31.63 10.70
N ASP A 621 -26.33 -31.24 10.51
CA ASP A 621 -26.70 -29.88 10.21
C ASP A 621 -26.43 -28.92 11.40
N LEU A 622 -26.08 -27.69 11.06
CA LEU A 622 -25.71 -26.62 11.99
C LEU A 622 -26.96 -26.07 12.69
N GLY A 623 -28.05 -25.87 11.94
CA GLY A 623 -29.36 -25.40 12.41
C GLY A 623 -30.25 -26.51 12.99
N GLY A 624 -29.97 -27.77 12.66
CA GLY A 624 -30.75 -28.93 13.06
C GLY A 624 -31.98 -29.19 12.16
N ASP A 625 -31.92 -28.72 10.92
CA ASP A 625 -33.05 -28.71 9.99
C ASP A 625 -33.48 -30.13 9.58
N GLY A 626 -34.80 -30.33 9.49
CA GLY A 626 -35.40 -31.64 9.22
C GLY A 626 -35.25 -32.67 10.34
N ALA A 627 -34.84 -32.29 11.56
CA ALA A 627 -34.89 -33.14 12.74
C ALA A 627 -36.33 -33.30 13.28
N SER A 628 -36.56 -34.29 14.15
CA SER A 628 -37.87 -34.45 14.79
C SER A 628 -38.20 -33.24 15.66
N GLY A 629 -39.36 -32.62 15.43
CA GLY A 629 -39.82 -31.44 16.16
C GLY A 629 -39.35 -30.10 15.60
N THR A 630 -38.57 -30.07 14.51
CA THR A 630 -38.22 -28.83 13.80
C THR A 630 -39.25 -28.52 12.72
N VAL A 631 -39.52 -27.23 12.53
CA VAL A 631 -40.45 -26.73 11.51
C VAL A 631 -39.77 -26.44 10.17
N VAL A 632 -38.46 -26.22 10.18
CA VAL A 632 -37.68 -25.97 8.97
C VAL A 632 -37.40 -27.28 8.24
N ALA A 633 -37.65 -27.27 6.93
CA ALA A 633 -37.43 -28.44 6.08
C ALA A 633 -35.94 -28.79 6.01
N ARG A 634 -35.66 -30.08 5.74
CA ARG A 634 -34.30 -30.58 5.57
C ARG A 634 -33.58 -29.89 4.41
N ASP A 635 -32.28 -29.66 4.58
CA ASP A 635 -31.45 -29.01 3.57
C ASP A 635 -31.46 -29.65 2.18
N ALA A 636 -31.69 -28.80 1.18
CA ALA A 636 -31.59 -29.19 -0.23
C ALA A 636 -30.14 -29.29 -0.75
N PHE A 637 -29.21 -28.54 -0.14
CA PHE A 637 -27.80 -28.54 -0.51
C PHE A 637 -26.92 -28.14 0.68
N GLY A 638 -25.62 -28.45 0.58
CA GLY A 638 -24.62 -27.93 1.49
C GLY A 638 -23.22 -27.99 0.90
N PHE A 639 -22.35 -27.08 1.33
CA PHE A 639 -20.95 -27.06 0.90
C PHE A 639 -20.00 -26.54 1.98
N GLY A 640 -18.75 -27.00 1.92
CA GLY A 640 -17.64 -26.52 2.72
C GLY A 640 -16.46 -26.11 1.85
N LEU A 641 -15.88 -24.94 2.14
CA LEU A 641 -14.69 -24.39 1.50
C LEU A 641 -13.48 -24.66 2.38
N HIS A 642 -12.42 -25.21 1.80
CA HIS A 642 -11.20 -25.60 2.51
C HIS A 642 -10.03 -24.77 2.01
N TYR A 643 -9.47 -23.92 2.87
CA TYR A 643 -8.40 -22.98 2.53
C TYR A 643 -7.02 -23.53 2.86
N TYR A 644 -6.82 -23.96 4.11
CA TYR A 644 -5.55 -24.51 4.58
C TYR A 644 -5.77 -25.73 5.46
N ASP A 645 -4.85 -26.68 5.29
CA ASP A 645 -4.83 -27.90 6.08
C ASP A 645 -3.44 -28.55 6.11
N ASP A 646 -2.75 -28.45 7.23
CA ASP A 646 -1.35 -28.85 7.33
C ASP A 646 -1.15 -30.28 7.87
N LYS A 647 -2.15 -31.16 7.75
CA LYS A 647 -2.11 -32.53 8.29
C LYS A 647 -2.24 -32.60 9.81
N ALA A 648 -3.30 -31.96 10.32
CA ALA A 648 -3.91 -32.09 11.65
C ALA A 648 -3.51 -31.07 12.74
N THR A 649 -2.49 -30.25 12.55
CA THR A 649 -2.11 -29.20 13.53
C THR A 649 -2.86 -27.89 13.29
N GLU A 650 -3.02 -27.50 12.03
CA GLU A 650 -3.73 -26.34 11.53
C GLU A 650 -4.82 -26.79 10.56
N VAL A 651 -6.05 -26.46 10.93
CA VAL A 651 -7.23 -26.62 10.08
C VAL A 651 -7.97 -25.30 10.08
N ASP A 652 -8.53 -24.95 8.94
CA ASP A 652 -9.23 -23.68 8.77
C ASP A 652 -10.52 -23.53 9.58
N TYR A 653 -11.10 -24.62 10.06
CA TYR A 653 -12.30 -24.62 10.86
C TYR A 653 -12.34 -25.77 11.87
N ARG A 654 -12.68 -25.42 13.12
CA ARG A 654 -13.11 -26.38 14.15
C ARG A 654 -14.36 -25.83 14.83
N PRO A 655 -15.40 -26.66 15.03
CA PRO A 655 -16.55 -26.23 15.82
C PRO A 655 -16.10 -25.97 17.26
N VAL A 656 -16.65 -24.93 17.89
CA VAL A 656 -16.34 -24.53 19.28
C VAL A 656 -16.66 -25.66 20.27
N ASN A 657 -17.70 -26.44 19.99
CA ASN A 657 -18.12 -27.58 20.81
C ASN A 657 -17.70 -28.88 20.14
N SER A 658 -16.77 -29.62 20.75
CA SER A 658 -16.29 -30.92 20.27
C SER A 658 -17.35 -32.02 20.25
N SER A 659 -18.48 -31.82 20.94
CA SER A 659 -19.64 -32.73 20.94
C SER A 659 -20.61 -32.45 19.80
N LYS A 660 -20.39 -31.37 19.03
CA LYS A 660 -21.17 -31.05 17.82
C LYS A 660 -20.52 -31.67 16.58
N PRO A 661 -21.31 -32.02 15.56
CA PRO A 661 -20.81 -32.70 14.37
C PRO A 661 -19.94 -31.78 13.51
N VAL A 662 -18.95 -32.37 12.82
CA VAL A 662 -18.12 -31.64 11.85
C VAL A 662 -18.94 -31.41 10.57
N ALA A 663 -19.70 -30.32 10.47
CA ALA A 663 -20.56 -30.03 9.31
C ALA A 663 -19.82 -30.04 7.94
N PHE A 664 -18.51 -29.78 7.96
CA PHE A 664 -17.68 -29.68 6.77
C PHE A 664 -16.59 -30.77 6.76
N PRO A 665 -16.95 -32.05 6.61
CA PRO A 665 -15.97 -33.13 6.49
C PRO A 665 -15.11 -32.93 5.24
N ARG A 666 -13.87 -33.39 5.30
CA ARG A 666 -12.94 -33.39 4.18
C ARG A 666 -12.08 -34.65 4.17
N PRO A 667 -11.52 -35.06 3.03
CA PRO A 667 -10.55 -36.13 2.96
C PRO A 667 -9.32 -35.87 3.83
N SER A 668 -8.70 -36.94 4.33
CA SER A 668 -7.40 -36.86 4.99
C SER A 668 -6.30 -36.46 3.99
N ALA A 669 -5.11 -36.11 4.50
CA ALA A 669 -3.98 -35.51 3.78
C ALA A 669 -3.50 -36.22 2.50
N THR A 670 -3.95 -37.45 2.22
CA THR A 670 -3.63 -38.23 1.02
C THR A 670 -4.12 -37.60 -0.29
N THR A 671 -5.08 -36.68 -0.26
CA THR A 671 -5.53 -35.95 -1.46
C THR A 671 -4.63 -34.76 -1.82
N GLY A 672 -3.58 -34.43 -1.05
CA GLY A 672 -2.58 -33.45 -1.46
C GLY A 672 -3.10 -32.02 -1.67
N ILE A 673 -4.04 -31.56 -0.82
CA ILE A 673 -4.45 -30.16 -0.75
C ILE A 673 -3.21 -29.30 -0.46
N ARG A 674 -3.05 -28.18 -1.18
CA ARG A 674 -2.00 -27.20 -0.89
C ARG A 674 -2.61 -26.10 -0.04
N SER A 675 -2.13 -25.93 1.19
CA SER A 675 -2.61 -24.88 2.07
C SER A 675 -2.44 -23.50 1.46
N MET A 676 -3.53 -22.74 1.43
CA MET A 676 -3.60 -21.37 0.93
C MET A 676 -4.05 -20.44 2.06
N TYR A 677 -3.16 -19.55 2.48
CA TYR A 677 -3.40 -18.59 3.56
C TYR A 677 -3.73 -17.18 3.03
N ASN A 678 -3.96 -17.05 1.73
CA ASN A 678 -4.23 -15.78 1.03
C ASN A 678 -5.69 -15.61 0.60
N GLY A 679 -6.60 -16.49 1.06
CA GLY A 679 -8.03 -16.47 0.72
C GLY A 679 -8.40 -17.31 -0.50
N ASN A 680 -7.45 -17.90 -1.21
CA ASN A 680 -7.78 -18.84 -2.29
C ASN A 680 -8.38 -20.12 -1.73
N ILE A 681 -9.46 -20.60 -2.35
CA ILE A 681 -10.09 -21.88 -2.00
C ILE A 681 -9.21 -23.01 -2.52
N ALA A 682 -8.58 -23.77 -1.63
CA ALA A 682 -7.72 -24.90 -1.99
C ALA A 682 -8.54 -26.15 -2.34
N ALA A 683 -9.71 -26.31 -1.72
CA ALA A 683 -10.66 -27.36 -2.07
C ALA A 683 -12.10 -26.99 -1.66
N MET A 684 -13.08 -27.67 -2.22
CA MET A 684 -14.50 -27.53 -1.90
C MET A 684 -15.13 -28.92 -1.76
N SER A 685 -15.88 -29.16 -0.69
CA SER A 685 -16.81 -30.29 -0.61
C SER A 685 -18.22 -29.79 -0.84
N ALA A 686 -18.98 -30.44 -1.71
CA ALA A 686 -20.31 -29.99 -2.10
C ALA A 686 -21.27 -31.17 -2.24
N THR A 687 -22.51 -30.97 -1.82
CA THR A 687 -23.58 -31.95 -1.95
C THR A 687 -24.85 -31.25 -2.42
N ILE A 688 -25.50 -31.86 -3.39
CA ILE A 688 -26.86 -31.51 -3.82
C ILE A 688 -27.68 -32.78 -3.61
N VAL A 689 -28.81 -32.66 -2.93
CA VAL A 689 -29.71 -33.80 -2.70
C VAL A 689 -30.44 -34.09 -4.02
N ASN A 690 -30.17 -35.24 -4.62
CA ASN A 690 -30.77 -35.65 -5.89
C ASN A 690 -31.97 -36.55 -5.59
N SER A 691 -33.15 -36.19 -6.11
CA SER A 691 -34.43 -36.89 -5.92
C SER A 691 -35.01 -36.90 -4.48
N PHE A 692 -36.11 -36.16 -4.30
CA PHE A 692 -37.14 -36.50 -3.31
C PHE A 692 -37.96 -37.68 -3.83
N ASP A 693 -37.34 -38.84 -4.07
CA ASP A 693 -38.13 -40.05 -4.34
C ASP A 693 -38.96 -40.34 -3.09
N ARG A 694 -40.25 -40.04 -3.16
CA ARG A 694 -41.22 -40.28 -2.08
C ARG A 694 -41.40 -41.78 -1.82
N THR A 695 -40.84 -42.62 -2.66
CA THR A 695 -40.85 -44.07 -2.54
C THR A 695 -39.56 -44.49 -1.82
N ALA A 696 -39.69 -44.77 -0.52
CA ALA A 696 -38.70 -45.41 0.36
C ALA A 696 -37.82 -44.54 1.28
N GLY A 697 -38.02 -43.23 1.43
CA GLY A 697 -37.44 -42.47 2.55
C GLY A 697 -35.89 -42.49 2.64
N VAL A 698 -35.21 -42.93 1.59
CA VAL A 698 -33.75 -42.91 1.45
C VAL A 698 -33.41 -41.70 0.60
N LEU A 699 -32.64 -40.76 1.16
CA LEU A 699 -32.08 -39.67 0.38
C LEU A 699 -30.97 -40.21 -0.53
N HIS A 700 -31.05 -39.91 -1.82
CA HIS A 700 -29.92 -40.09 -2.72
C HIS A 700 -29.09 -38.81 -2.75
N TRP A 701 -27.83 -38.92 -2.34
CA TRP A 701 -26.89 -37.82 -2.33
C TRP A 701 -25.50 -38.37 -2.68
N ASP A 702 -24.83 -37.69 -3.62
CA ASP A 702 -23.48 -38.05 -4.08
C ASP A 702 -22.56 -36.84 -3.91
N PRO A 703 -21.96 -36.66 -2.72
CA PRO A 703 -21.06 -35.55 -2.44
C PRO A 703 -19.82 -35.65 -3.30
N LEU A 704 -19.41 -34.49 -3.81
CA LEU A 704 -18.18 -34.34 -4.54
C LEU A 704 -17.21 -33.48 -3.73
N PHE A 705 -15.93 -33.82 -3.85
CA PHE A 705 -14.83 -33.04 -3.32
C PHE A 705 -13.94 -32.59 -4.47
N TYR A 706 -13.84 -31.28 -4.66
CA TYR A 706 -13.02 -30.65 -5.68
C TYR A 706 -11.75 -30.11 -5.05
N ARG A 707 -10.60 -30.44 -5.64
CA ARG A 707 -9.30 -29.90 -5.24
C ARG A 707 -8.79 -28.97 -6.34
N TYR A 708 -8.43 -27.75 -5.95
CA TYR A 708 -7.94 -26.73 -6.85
C TYR A 708 -6.42 -26.57 -6.74
N LYS A 709 -5.79 -26.28 -7.88
CA LYS A 709 -4.37 -25.94 -7.95
C LYS A 709 -4.23 -24.59 -8.59
N TYR A 710 -3.33 -23.77 -8.08
CA TYR A 710 -3.04 -22.44 -8.60
C TYR A 710 -1.57 -22.34 -9.00
N ASP A 711 -1.26 -21.40 -9.90
CA ASP A 711 0.12 -20.94 -10.10
C ASP A 711 0.53 -19.88 -9.06
N GLN A 712 1.75 -19.35 -9.17
CA GLN A 712 2.28 -18.35 -8.23
C GLN A 712 1.55 -17.00 -8.29
N LEU A 713 0.77 -16.74 -9.33
CA LEU A 713 -0.04 -15.53 -9.48
C LEU A 713 -1.50 -15.76 -9.05
N ASN A 714 -1.78 -16.87 -8.37
CA ASN A 714 -3.11 -17.25 -7.89
C ASN A 714 -4.14 -17.49 -9.00
N ARG A 715 -3.70 -17.90 -10.19
CA ARG A 715 -4.59 -18.28 -11.29
C ARG A 715 -4.88 -19.78 -11.24
N LEU A 716 -6.13 -20.19 -11.47
CA LEU A 716 -6.56 -21.59 -11.42
C LEU A 716 -5.88 -22.41 -12.53
N LYS A 717 -5.11 -23.42 -12.15
CA LYS A 717 -4.34 -24.27 -13.07
C LYS A 717 -4.93 -25.65 -13.27
N ALA A 718 -5.64 -26.16 -12.26
CA ALA A 718 -6.30 -27.45 -12.36
C ALA A 718 -7.40 -27.61 -11.32
N MET A 719 -8.39 -28.44 -11.65
CA MET A 719 -9.39 -28.98 -10.74
C MET A 719 -9.39 -30.51 -10.84
N LYS A 720 -9.38 -31.20 -9.70
CA LYS A 720 -9.53 -32.66 -9.62
C LYS A 720 -10.68 -33.02 -8.71
N ALA A 721 -11.52 -33.95 -9.13
CA ALA A 721 -12.72 -34.36 -8.40
C ALA A 721 -12.52 -35.70 -7.67
N TYR A 722 -13.23 -35.86 -6.56
CA TYR A 722 -13.22 -37.08 -5.74
C TYR A 722 -14.64 -37.33 -5.23
N LYS A 723 -14.99 -38.60 -5.03
CA LYS A 723 -16.17 -39.04 -4.29
C LYS A 723 -15.80 -39.85 -3.06
N GLY A 724 -16.80 -40.39 -2.36
CA GLY A 724 -16.60 -41.33 -1.26
C GLY A 724 -16.78 -40.73 0.14
N LEU A 725 -17.68 -39.76 0.30
CA LEU A 725 -18.18 -39.36 1.61
C LEU A 725 -19.20 -40.40 2.11
N SER A 726 -18.98 -40.95 3.30
CA SER A 726 -19.90 -41.88 3.95
C SER A 726 -21.01 -41.14 4.74
N SER A 727 -22.10 -41.86 5.04
CA SER A 727 -23.20 -41.38 5.92
C SER A 727 -22.75 -40.98 7.32
N ASN A 728 -21.63 -41.54 7.79
CA ASN A 728 -21.02 -41.19 9.07
C ASN A 728 -20.10 -39.97 9.00
N ASN A 729 -20.16 -39.20 7.90
CA ASN A 729 -19.40 -37.96 7.72
C ASN A 729 -17.87 -38.20 7.67
N GLN A 730 -17.46 -39.37 7.17
CA GLN A 730 -16.06 -39.76 6.96
C GLN A 730 -15.76 -39.94 5.48
N TRP A 731 -14.62 -39.41 5.03
CA TRP A 731 -14.16 -39.53 3.65
C TRP A 731 -13.25 -40.73 3.45
N ILE A 732 -13.58 -41.54 2.44
CA ILE A 732 -12.67 -42.49 1.80
C ILE A 732 -12.52 -42.00 0.36
N PRO A 733 -11.59 -41.07 0.09
CA PRO A 733 -11.53 -40.37 -1.18
C PRO A 733 -11.25 -41.35 -2.33
N ASN A 734 -12.17 -41.38 -3.29
CA ASN A 734 -12.00 -42.10 -4.55
C ASN A 734 -11.83 -41.06 -5.69
N PRO A 735 -10.64 -40.96 -6.31
CA PRO A 735 -10.42 -39.99 -7.38
C PRO A 735 -11.33 -40.28 -8.57
N LEU A 736 -11.94 -39.21 -9.10
CA LEU A 736 -12.72 -39.23 -10.32
C LEU A 736 -11.91 -38.56 -11.42
N LYS A 737 -11.93 -39.18 -12.60
CA LYS A 737 -11.46 -38.51 -13.82
C LYS A 737 -12.51 -37.56 -14.38
N ASP A 738 -13.77 -37.77 -14.01
CA ASP A 738 -14.89 -36.91 -14.37
C ASP A 738 -14.64 -35.48 -13.87
N TYR A 739 -15.02 -34.48 -14.68
CA TYR A 739 -14.93 -33.05 -14.35
C TYR A 739 -13.52 -32.50 -14.14
N GLU A 740 -12.47 -33.28 -14.43
CA GLU A 740 -11.11 -32.78 -14.33
C GLU A 740 -10.88 -31.61 -15.29
N GLU A 741 -10.18 -30.59 -14.80
CA GLU A 741 -9.81 -29.41 -15.56
C GLU A 741 -8.30 -29.19 -15.48
N ASP A 742 -7.69 -28.80 -16.60
CA ASP A 742 -6.30 -28.36 -16.67
C ASP A 742 -6.18 -27.14 -17.59
N ILE A 743 -5.63 -26.04 -17.05
CA ILE A 743 -5.62 -24.71 -17.69
C ILE A 743 -4.19 -24.19 -17.79
N ALA A 744 -3.81 -23.62 -18.93
CA ALA A 744 -2.56 -22.88 -19.11
C ALA A 744 -2.81 -21.42 -19.44
N TYR A 745 -1.90 -20.55 -19.02
CA TYR A 745 -1.97 -19.11 -19.29
C TYR A 745 -0.66 -18.59 -19.83
N ASP A 746 -0.74 -17.54 -20.63
CA ASP A 746 0.41 -16.72 -20.97
C ASP A 746 0.78 -15.77 -19.80
N PRO A 747 1.88 -15.01 -19.92
CA PRO A 747 2.29 -14.09 -18.86
C PRO A 747 1.30 -12.95 -18.55
N ASN A 748 0.42 -12.57 -19.50
CA ASN A 748 -0.61 -11.56 -19.29
C ASN A 748 -1.89 -12.12 -18.66
N GLY A 749 -2.01 -13.45 -18.55
CA GLY A 749 -3.21 -14.11 -18.02
C GLY A 749 -4.22 -14.55 -19.07
N ASN A 750 -3.88 -14.46 -20.36
CA ASN A 750 -4.72 -15.04 -21.40
C ASN A 750 -4.63 -16.57 -21.34
N ILE A 751 -5.75 -17.28 -21.45
CA ILE A 751 -5.79 -18.75 -21.47
C ILE A 751 -5.08 -19.23 -22.74
N LEU A 752 -4.13 -20.14 -22.65
CA LEU A 752 -3.46 -20.75 -23.80
C LEU A 752 -4.08 -22.08 -24.17
N THR A 753 -4.38 -22.90 -23.18
CA THR A 753 -5.01 -24.20 -23.35
C THR A 753 -6.00 -24.44 -22.22
N TYR A 754 -7.09 -25.14 -22.53
CA TYR A 754 -8.06 -25.58 -21.54
C TYR A 754 -8.54 -27.00 -21.88
N SER A 755 -8.17 -27.97 -21.05
CA SER A 755 -8.74 -29.32 -21.15
C SER A 755 -9.80 -29.51 -20.07
N ARG A 756 -10.96 -30.06 -20.49
CA ARG A 756 -12.07 -30.42 -19.60
C ARG A 756 -12.44 -31.88 -19.83
N ALA A 757 -12.61 -32.62 -18.76
CA ALA A 757 -13.12 -33.98 -18.79
C ALA A 757 -14.65 -34.01 -18.60
N GLY A 758 -15.28 -34.95 -19.29
CA GLY A 758 -16.70 -35.22 -19.21
C GLY A 758 -17.15 -35.93 -17.93
N ALA A 759 -18.30 -36.59 -18.01
CA ALA A 759 -18.87 -37.35 -16.90
C ALA A 759 -19.28 -38.78 -17.33
N PRO A 760 -18.32 -39.70 -17.55
CA PRO A 760 -18.61 -41.09 -17.85
C PRO A 760 -19.48 -41.81 -16.83
N GLU A 761 -19.40 -41.46 -15.54
CA GLU A 761 -20.29 -42.06 -14.53
C GLU A 761 -21.76 -41.64 -14.74
N ARG A 762 -22.02 -40.56 -15.49
CA ARG A 762 -23.35 -40.11 -15.91
C ARG A 762 -23.68 -40.46 -17.36
N GLY A 763 -22.87 -41.32 -17.99
CA GLY A 763 -23.11 -41.81 -19.35
C GLY A 763 -22.65 -40.89 -20.48
N THR A 764 -21.79 -39.89 -20.20
CA THR A 764 -21.23 -38.98 -21.22
C THR A 764 -19.76 -39.32 -21.54
N PRO A 765 -19.24 -39.00 -22.74
CA PRO A 765 -17.84 -39.31 -23.09
C PRO A 765 -16.81 -38.71 -22.12
N MET A 766 -15.64 -39.34 -21.95
CA MET A 766 -14.59 -38.79 -21.05
C MET A 766 -13.95 -37.51 -21.60
N SER A 767 -13.73 -37.46 -22.91
CA SER A 767 -13.14 -36.29 -23.56
C SER A 767 -14.24 -35.30 -23.89
N MET A 768 -14.29 -34.18 -23.16
CA MET A 768 -15.16 -33.05 -23.48
C MET A 768 -14.40 -32.06 -24.35
N ASP A 769 -13.35 -31.42 -23.81
CA ASP A 769 -12.58 -30.46 -24.59
C ASP A 769 -11.06 -30.63 -24.43
N LEU A 770 -10.36 -30.25 -25.49
CA LEU A 770 -8.92 -30.04 -25.52
C LEU A 770 -8.63 -28.76 -26.30
N LEU A 771 -9.04 -27.63 -25.71
CA LEU A 771 -9.04 -26.32 -26.35
C LEU A 771 -7.63 -25.71 -26.41
N THR A 772 -7.29 -25.15 -27.56
CA THR A 772 -6.12 -24.28 -27.76
C THR A 772 -6.59 -22.90 -28.22
N TYR A 773 -6.17 -21.85 -27.50
CA TYR A 773 -6.61 -20.48 -27.73
C TYR A 773 -5.55 -19.72 -28.54
N ASN A 774 -5.93 -19.27 -29.73
CA ASN A 774 -5.03 -18.60 -30.67
C ASN A 774 -5.29 -17.09 -30.68
N TYR A 775 -4.32 -16.29 -30.24
CA TYR A 775 -4.43 -14.83 -30.15
C TYR A 775 -3.74 -14.14 -31.31
N LYS A 776 -4.26 -12.97 -31.69
CA LYS A 776 -3.60 -12.09 -32.66
C LYS A 776 -2.19 -11.72 -32.19
N ALA A 777 -1.26 -11.62 -33.14
CA ALA A 777 0.11 -11.21 -32.86
C ALA A 777 0.16 -9.83 -32.19
N ASN A 778 0.99 -9.70 -31.14
CA ASN A 778 1.16 -8.46 -30.38
C ASN A 778 -0.16 -7.87 -29.83
N SER A 779 -1.11 -8.73 -29.45
CA SER A 779 -2.42 -8.37 -28.91
C SER A 779 -2.86 -9.36 -27.81
N ASN A 780 -3.87 -8.97 -27.01
CA ASN A 780 -4.62 -9.90 -26.15
C ASN A 780 -5.97 -10.31 -26.75
N GLN A 781 -6.25 -9.95 -28.01
CA GLN A 781 -7.48 -10.34 -28.72
C GLN A 781 -7.40 -11.78 -29.21
N LEU A 782 -8.35 -12.62 -28.78
CA LEU A 782 -8.52 -14.00 -29.23
C LEU A 782 -8.99 -14.02 -30.68
N GLU A 783 -8.39 -14.83 -31.55
CA GLU A 783 -8.72 -14.89 -32.97
C GLU A 783 -9.56 -16.13 -33.31
N TRP A 784 -9.23 -17.30 -32.76
CA TRP A 784 -10.05 -18.53 -32.81
C TRP A 784 -9.64 -19.51 -31.71
N VAL A 785 -10.47 -20.53 -31.49
CA VAL A 785 -10.18 -21.67 -30.58
C VAL A 785 -10.16 -22.95 -31.40
N ASP A 786 -9.07 -23.71 -31.31
CA ASP A 786 -9.02 -25.08 -31.84
C ASP A 786 -9.50 -26.04 -30.76
N ASP A 787 -10.32 -27.03 -31.12
CA ASP A 787 -10.63 -28.16 -30.25
C ASP A 787 -10.19 -29.47 -30.90
N ALA A 788 -9.32 -30.20 -30.21
CA ALA A 788 -8.83 -31.49 -30.68
C ALA A 788 -9.80 -32.64 -30.39
N ILE A 789 -10.90 -32.40 -29.67
CA ILE A 789 -11.95 -33.39 -29.43
C ILE A 789 -12.99 -33.35 -30.56
N PRO A 790 -13.53 -34.50 -31.01
CA PRO A 790 -14.55 -34.51 -32.05
C PRO A 790 -15.87 -33.84 -31.59
N ASN A 791 -16.40 -32.95 -32.43
CA ASN A 791 -17.64 -32.18 -32.24
C ASN A 791 -18.90 -33.00 -31.89
N GLY A 792 -18.87 -34.32 -32.08
CA GLY A 792 -20.01 -35.19 -31.79
C GLY A 792 -20.07 -35.66 -30.34
N ASN A 793 -19.03 -35.42 -29.53
CA ASN A 793 -18.97 -35.90 -28.15
C ASN A 793 -19.96 -35.17 -27.24
N TYR A 794 -20.11 -33.87 -27.46
CA TYR A 794 -21.00 -32.99 -26.73
C TYR A 794 -21.69 -32.04 -27.71
N THR A 795 -22.93 -31.67 -27.41
CA THR A 795 -23.75 -30.82 -28.30
C THR A 795 -23.82 -29.36 -27.86
N GLU A 796 -23.28 -29.06 -26.68
CA GLU A 796 -23.43 -27.78 -25.98
C GLU A 796 -22.06 -27.35 -25.39
N ASP A 797 -21.03 -27.35 -26.22
CA ASP A 797 -19.64 -26.97 -25.91
C ASP A 797 -18.97 -26.21 -27.06
N ILE A 798 -17.68 -25.87 -26.89
CA ILE A 798 -16.92 -25.11 -27.88
C ILE A 798 -16.22 -26.09 -28.81
N ASP A 799 -16.82 -26.27 -29.97
CA ASP A 799 -16.24 -27.01 -31.07
C ASP A 799 -15.05 -26.31 -31.72
N ASP A 800 -14.29 -27.08 -32.50
CA ASP A 800 -13.22 -26.59 -33.37
C ASP A 800 -13.69 -25.45 -34.32
N GLN A 801 -12.85 -24.42 -34.43
CA GLN A 801 -13.11 -23.18 -35.15
C GLN A 801 -12.02 -22.89 -36.19
N ALA A 802 -12.42 -22.36 -37.35
CA ALA A 802 -11.46 -21.86 -38.33
C ALA A 802 -10.79 -20.55 -37.87
N ALA A 803 -9.58 -20.30 -38.36
CA ALA A 803 -8.88 -19.04 -38.13
C ALA A 803 -9.71 -17.82 -38.56
N GLY A 804 -9.68 -16.77 -37.74
CA GLY A 804 -10.48 -15.56 -37.95
C GLY A 804 -11.93 -15.65 -37.48
N ASN A 805 -12.26 -16.61 -36.61
CA ASN A 805 -13.60 -16.75 -36.03
C ASN A 805 -14.07 -15.46 -35.33
N TYR A 806 -13.19 -14.87 -34.53
CA TYR A 806 -13.45 -13.63 -33.79
C TYR A 806 -12.79 -12.43 -34.47
N THR A 807 -13.59 -11.41 -34.80
CA THR A 807 -13.10 -10.12 -35.29
C THR A 807 -13.45 -8.99 -34.32
N TYR A 808 -12.76 -7.86 -34.43
CA TYR A 808 -12.84 -6.76 -33.47
C TYR A 808 -12.85 -5.41 -34.19
N ASP A 809 -13.41 -4.40 -33.55
CA ASP A 809 -13.29 -3.00 -33.96
C ASP A 809 -11.91 -2.42 -33.58
N LYS A 810 -11.66 -1.14 -33.89
CA LYS A 810 -10.36 -0.50 -33.62
C LYS A 810 -10.04 -0.27 -32.14
N ILE A 811 -11.02 -0.41 -31.25
CA ILE A 811 -10.85 -0.26 -29.81
C ILE A 811 -10.95 -1.59 -29.05
N GLY A 812 -11.05 -2.70 -29.79
CA GLY A 812 -11.00 -4.05 -29.24
C GLY A 812 -12.34 -4.62 -28.79
N ASN A 813 -13.46 -4.04 -29.21
CA ASN A 813 -14.76 -4.68 -29.02
C ASN A 813 -14.97 -5.76 -30.08
N MET A 814 -15.48 -6.93 -29.68
CA MET A 814 -15.79 -8.02 -30.62
C MET A 814 -16.91 -7.61 -31.58
N LYS A 815 -16.76 -7.96 -32.87
CA LYS A 815 -17.73 -7.71 -33.94
C LYS A 815 -18.40 -8.97 -34.44
N THR A 816 -17.70 -10.09 -34.49
CA THR A 816 -18.20 -11.34 -35.10
C THR A 816 -17.77 -12.55 -34.29
N ASP A 817 -18.58 -13.60 -34.38
CA ASP A 817 -18.27 -14.98 -34.03
C ASP A 817 -18.86 -15.85 -35.14
N VAL A 818 -18.01 -16.30 -36.06
CA VAL A 818 -18.44 -16.95 -37.30
C VAL A 818 -19.07 -18.32 -37.02
N LYS A 819 -18.49 -19.10 -36.11
CA LYS A 819 -18.97 -20.43 -35.72
C LYS A 819 -20.37 -20.36 -35.11
N GLU A 820 -20.63 -19.36 -34.25
CA GLU A 820 -21.95 -19.13 -33.68
C GLU A 820 -22.93 -18.42 -34.63
N GLY A 821 -22.46 -18.01 -35.82
CA GLY A 821 -23.25 -17.30 -36.82
C GLY A 821 -23.55 -15.84 -36.45
N ILE A 822 -22.76 -15.24 -35.56
CA ILE A 822 -22.84 -13.81 -35.20
C ILE A 822 -22.06 -13.01 -36.23
N THR A 823 -22.80 -12.31 -37.10
CA THR A 823 -22.25 -11.56 -38.23
C THR A 823 -21.93 -10.10 -37.89
N ASN A 824 -22.52 -9.57 -36.82
CA ASN A 824 -22.23 -8.21 -36.36
C ASN A 824 -22.66 -8.00 -34.90
N ILE A 825 -21.85 -7.25 -34.14
CA ILE A 825 -22.20 -6.72 -32.81
C ILE A 825 -22.04 -5.20 -32.87
N LYS A 826 -23.12 -4.47 -32.59
CA LYS A 826 -23.11 -3.01 -32.48
C LYS A 826 -22.93 -2.61 -31.02
N TRP A 827 -22.03 -1.68 -30.78
CA TRP A 827 -21.72 -1.15 -29.46
C TRP A 827 -22.19 0.30 -29.34
N THR A 828 -22.67 0.69 -28.16
CA THR A 828 -22.93 2.10 -27.83
C THR A 828 -21.60 2.81 -27.57
N VAL A 829 -21.63 4.15 -27.60
CA VAL A 829 -20.46 4.98 -27.21
C VAL A 829 -19.98 4.70 -25.76
N TYR A 830 -20.83 4.12 -24.92
CA TYR A 830 -20.54 3.76 -23.52
C TYR A 830 -20.02 2.32 -23.35
N GLY A 831 -19.67 1.63 -24.44
CA GLY A 831 -19.12 0.27 -24.40
C GLY A 831 -20.15 -0.81 -24.01
N LYS A 832 -21.43 -0.58 -24.29
CA LYS A 832 -22.51 -1.55 -24.09
C LYS A 832 -22.96 -2.13 -25.42
N ILE A 833 -23.42 -3.38 -25.44
CA ILE A 833 -23.94 -4.00 -26.67
C ILE A 833 -25.32 -3.42 -26.96
N ALA A 834 -25.47 -2.72 -28.09
CA ALA A 834 -26.76 -2.24 -28.56
C ALA A 834 -27.52 -3.32 -29.35
N GLU A 835 -26.80 -4.11 -30.14
CA GLU A 835 -27.39 -5.10 -31.04
C GLU A 835 -26.43 -6.25 -31.33
N ILE A 836 -26.94 -7.47 -31.39
CA ILE A 836 -26.25 -8.67 -31.89
C ILE A 836 -27.05 -9.18 -33.07
N THR A 837 -26.42 -9.25 -34.24
CA THR A 837 -27.00 -9.84 -35.45
C THR A 837 -26.46 -11.25 -35.62
N ARG A 838 -27.35 -12.24 -35.58
CA ARG A 838 -27.09 -13.64 -35.92
C ARG A 838 -27.72 -13.94 -37.28
N SER A 839 -27.22 -14.91 -38.03
CA SER A 839 -27.82 -15.36 -39.29
C SER A 839 -29.33 -15.66 -39.13
N GLY A 840 -30.19 -14.73 -39.57
CA GLY A 840 -31.65 -14.84 -39.50
C GLY A 840 -32.33 -14.30 -38.23
N SER A 841 -31.60 -13.76 -37.24
CA SER A 841 -32.21 -13.16 -36.05
C SER A 841 -31.38 -12.03 -35.45
N THR A 842 -32.04 -11.09 -34.76
CA THR A 842 -31.39 -9.97 -34.09
C THR A 842 -31.79 -9.95 -32.62
N ILE A 843 -30.82 -9.70 -31.76
CA ILE A 843 -31.03 -9.38 -30.35
C ILE A 843 -30.67 -7.92 -30.15
N SER A 844 -31.59 -7.11 -29.61
CA SER A 844 -31.33 -5.70 -29.31
C SER A 844 -31.48 -5.40 -27.83
N TYR A 845 -30.73 -4.40 -27.37
CA TYR A 845 -30.71 -3.96 -25.99
C TYR A 845 -30.80 -2.44 -25.91
N THR A 846 -31.46 -1.94 -24.88
CA THR A 846 -31.44 -0.51 -24.54
C THR A 846 -31.10 -0.33 -23.08
N TYR A 847 -30.61 0.87 -22.74
CA TYR A 847 -30.04 1.19 -21.44
C TYR A 847 -30.62 2.50 -20.90
N ASP A 848 -30.67 2.62 -19.57
CA ASP A 848 -30.93 3.89 -18.91
C ASP A 848 -29.65 4.77 -18.84
N ALA A 849 -29.81 5.97 -18.30
CA ALA A 849 -28.71 6.93 -18.12
C ALA A 849 -27.60 6.44 -17.18
N ALA A 850 -27.89 5.48 -16.29
CA ALA A 850 -26.91 4.85 -15.41
C ALA A 850 -26.18 3.67 -16.08
N GLY A 851 -26.53 3.34 -17.33
CA GLY A 851 -25.95 2.24 -18.08
C GLY A 851 -26.51 0.85 -17.71
N ASN A 852 -27.63 0.81 -16.99
CA ASN A 852 -28.33 -0.43 -16.70
C ASN A 852 -29.17 -0.85 -17.91
N ARG A 853 -29.18 -2.15 -18.23
CA ARG A 853 -30.04 -2.68 -19.29
C ARG A 853 -31.50 -2.55 -18.87
N ILE A 854 -32.29 -1.86 -19.69
CA ILE A 854 -33.73 -1.70 -19.51
C ILE A 854 -34.55 -2.56 -20.47
N THR A 855 -34.04 -2.92 -21.65
CA THR A 855 -34.71 -3.88 -22.53
C THR A 855 -33.77 -4.93 -23.10
N LYS A 856 -34.33 -6.10 -23.40
CA LYS A 856 -33.76 -7.13 -24.28
C LYS A 856 -34.87 -7.58 -25.23
N THR A 857 -34.66 -7.46 -26.54
CA THR A 857 -35.62 -7.92 -27.55
C THR A 857 -34.99 -9.03 -28.38
N VAL A 858 -35.64 -10.20 -28.43
CA VAL A 858 -35.25 -11.36 -29.25
C VAL A 858 -36.45 -11.74 -30.12
N GLY A 859 -36.35 -11.53 -31.44
CA GLY A 859 -37.49 -11.69 -32.33
C GLY A 859 -38.67 -10.80 -31.89
N ASN A 860 -39.80 -11.43 -31.57
CA ASN A 860 -41.02 -10.72 -31.12
C ASN A 860 -41.15 -10.62 -29.59
N LEU A 861 -40.20 -11.16 -28.82
CA LEU A 861 -40.21 -11.10 -27.36
C LEU A 861 -39.36 -9.94 -26.89
N THR A 862 -39.97 -8.98 -26.19
CA THR A 862 -39.27 -7.91 -25.49
C THR A 862 -39.39 -8.10 -23.98
N THR A 863 -38.26 -8.26 -23.30
CA THR A 863 -38.15 -8.24 -21.85
C THR A 863 -37.75 -6.83 -21.41
N VAL A 864 -38.46 -6.27 -20.43
CA VAL A 864 -38.21 -4.94 -19.85
C VAL A 864 -37.85 -5.11 -18.38
N TYR A 865 -36.78 -4.45 -17.94
CA TYR A 865 -36.27 -4.50 -16.57
C TYR A 865 -36.54 -3.17 -15.88
N VAL A 866 -37.23 -3.21 -14.75
CA VAL A 866 -37.51 -2.04 -13.91
C VAL A 866 -36.65 -2.12 -12.67
N ARG A 867 -35.99 -1.02 -12.32
CA ARG A 867 -34.96 -0.99 -11.27
C ARG A 867 -35.24 0.04 -10.20
N ASP A 868 -34.79 -0.26 -8.99
CA ASP A 868 -34.79 0.66 -7.85
C ASP A 868 -33.71 1.76 -8.02
N ALA A 869 -33.61 2.67 -7.05
CA ALA A 869 -32.64 3.76 -7.06
C ALA A 869 -31.19 3.30 -6.91
N SER A 870 -30.97 2.09 -6.37
CA SER A 870 -29.66 1.45 -6.21
C SER A 870 -29.25 0.65 -7.46
N GLY A 871 -30.14 0.52 -8.44
CA GLY A 871 -29.90 -0.20 -9.69
C GLY A 871 -30.27 -1.69 -9.65
N ASN A 872 -30.93 -2.17 -8.59
CA ASN A 872 -31.37 -3.55 -8.50
C ASN A 872 -32.72 -3.78 -9.22
N VAL A 873 -32.96 -4.98 -9.77
CA VAL A 873 -34.19 -5.26 -10.54
C VAL A 873 -35.37 -5.52 -9.60
N MET A 874 -36.39 -4.66 -9.66
CA MET A 874 -37.65 -4.80 -8.90
C MET A 874 -38.69 -5.65 -9.62
N SER A 875 -38.76 -5.52 -10.94
CA SER A 875 -39.79 -6.18 -11.73
C SER A 875 -39.31 -6.40 -13.16
N VAL A 876 -39.71 -7.53 -13.73
CA VAL A 876 -39.43 -7.90 -15.11
C VAL A 876 -40.74 -8.02 -15.86
N TYR A 877 -40.85 -7.38 -17.01
CA TYR A 877 -42.01 -7.51 -17.88
C TYR A 877 -41.64 -8.16 -19.20
N GLU A 878 -42.50 -9.02 -19.70
CA GLU A 878 -42.34 -9.68 -20.99
C GLU A 878 -43.51 -9.33 -21.91
N LYS A 879 -43.19 -8.89 -23.12
CA LYS A 879 -44.15 -8.62 -24.20
C LYS A 879 -43.83 -9.53 -25.39
N LEU A 880 -44.69 -10.51 -25.65
CA LEU A 880 -44.57 -11.38 -26.82
C LEU A 880 -45.53 -10.92 -27.93
N GLY A 881 -45.01 -10.20 -28.93
CA GLY A 881 -45.80 -9.68 -30.04
C GLY A 881 -47.01 -8.87 -29.56
N VAL A 882 -48.22 -9.35 -29.87
CA VAL A 882 -49.49 -8.70 -29.49
C VAL A 882 -50.04 -9.15 -28.14
N LEU A 883 -49.47 -10.19 -27.51
CA LEU A 883 -49.96 -10.72 -26.23
C LEU A 883 -49.85 -9.68 -25.10
N PRO A 884 -50.69 -9.77 -24.05
CA PRO A 884 -50.58 -8.88 -22.88
C PRO A 884 -49.19 -8.90 -22.24
N LEU A 885 -48.84 -7.83 -21.52
CA LEU A 885 -47.62 -7.79 -20.71
C LEU A 885 -47.74 -8.83 -19.60
N LYS A 886 -46.72 -9.68 -19.45
CA LYS A 886 -46.57 -10.57 -18.30
C LYS A 886 -45.55 -9.97 -17.35
N GLN A 887 -45.94 -9.74 -16.10
CA GLN A 887 -45.02 -9.33 -15.04
C GLN A 887 -44.44 -10.57 -14.35
N THR A 888 -43.18 -10.49 -13.96
CA THR A 888 -42.55 -11.38 -13.00
C THR A 888 -41.96 -10.52 -11.90
N GLU A 889 -42.46 -10.75 -10.69
CA GLU A 889 -41.97 -10.11 -9.46
C GLU A 889 -40.65 -10.75 -9.06
N LEU A 890 -39.69 -9.93 -8.64
CA LEU A 890 -38.46 -10.43 -8.04
C LEU A 890 -38.49 -10.14 -6.56
N HIS A 891 -38.62 -11.21 -5.78
CA HIS A 891 -38.45 -11.17 -4.33
C HIS A 891 -36.97 -10.93 -4.06
N PHE A 892 -36.62 -9.77 -3.51
CA PHE A 892 -35.25 -9.50 -3.09
C PHE A 892 -34.88 -10.38 -1.90
N PRO A 893 -33.83 -11.21 -1.96
CA PRO A 893 -33.02 -11.44 -0.79
C PRO A 893 -32.18 -10.17 -0.59
N ALA A 894 -32.66 -9.26 0.26
CA ALA A 894 -31.93 -8.06 0.62
C ALA A 894 -30.57 -8.45 1.24
N GLY A 895 -29.50 -8.13 0.54
CA GLY A 895 -28.13 -8.49 0.89
C GLY A 895 -27.13 -8.02 -0.16
N SER A 896 -27.11 -6.71 -0.42
CA SER A 896 -26.03 -6.01 -1.13
C SER A 896 -25.61 -4.78 -0.36
#